data_AF-A0A7U5JWJ2-F1
#
_entry.id   AF-A0A7U5JWJ2-F1
#
_cell.length_a   1.000
_cell.length_b   1.000
_cell.length_c   1.000
_cell.angle_alpha   90.00
_cell.angle_beta   90.00
_cell.angle_gamma   90.00
#
_symmetry.space_group_name_H-M   'P 1'
#
loop_
_entity.id
_entity.type
_entity.pdbx_description
1 polymer ?
#
loop_
_entity_poly.entity_id
_entity_poly.type
_entity_poly.pdbx_seq_one_letter_code
_entity_poly.pdbx_strand_id
1 'polypeptide(L)'
;MDLKKMLADERVKPYVSKARYGIEKEGQRVDLSGNLATTDHPAAIGMGDGHPYIQRDFSETQMELITPVLDTLDELFNCLSSIHDVAYRSMGKEEMLWPLSMPPALPEKEEDIVIAKLNNSENVLYRRSLANSYGRRKQMICGIHFNFEFSDDLLRTLFDLQSETDDYHRFKTDIYLKLTRNYLYYRWLVTYFYGASPASEENFYGCDDQPNEPVRSIRSSRYGYRNHDDVAVSFSTIQKYIEDLTSAVNRGQLVEEKEFYTAMRLRGSEQVAEFINDGVRYVEVRNIDLNPFETNGISYEQAEFLHIFLLYLLQKDEDPQNDEWGNAGDARNDAVALEHPLARTQFEAEAYELVNGMEMLSKELDFPVSESLFDDLRERIADPSKTLAGRLYTESQKSSQRQVAVEIANETHTKLWEKPYELTGFTDMELSTQILMYDAIQLGISIKILDRHDQFLELKLGDHVEYVKNGNMTSKDTYIATLIMENKTVTKRILHDKGFRVPLGDEFNSVEDALRAYKLFAKTPFVVKPKTTNYGLGISIFKDGAGYEDFEQAVNISFDEDSSILIEEFLSGTEYRFFVLQDKVLAVMLRVPANVTGDGIHTIKELVTEKNRDPLRGTDHRTPLELIQLGELEILMLKGQGYQLDSIPADGEIVYLRENSNVSTGGDSIDVTDQISEEYKKIAADAVAALGAKISGIDLIIDDLDVPAANPGAYGIIEANFNPSMYMHIYPYKGTSRRLTTDVLHYLFPELT
;
A
#
# COMPACT_ATOMS: atom_id res chain seq x y z
N MET A 1 -12.91 9.40 -40.56
CA MET A 1 -11.49 9.02 -40.32
C MET A 1 -11.35 7.50 -40.31
N ASP A 2 -10.25 6.95 -40.84
CA ASP A 2 -9.93 5.52 -40.75
C ASP A 2 -8.96 5.28 -39.57
N LEU A 3 -9.51 5.11 -38.37
CA LEU A 3 -8.74 4.94 -37.15
C LEU A 3 -7.89 3.67 -37.14
N LYS A 4 -8.35 2.60 -37.80
CA LYS A 4 -7.57 1.36 -37.93
C LYS A 4 -6.25 1.63 -38.65
N LYS A 5 -6.31 2.34 -39.77
CA LYS A 5 -5.11 2.73 -40.52
C LYS A 5 -4.22 3.70 -39.75
N MET A 6 -4.82 4.64 -39.02
CA MET A 6 -4.07 5.64 -38.24
C MET A 6 -3.32 5.01 -37.06
N LEU A 7 -3.93 4.05 -36.35
CA LEU A 7 -3.28 3.34 -35.24
C LEU A 7 -2.05 2.54 -35.71
N ALA A 8 -2.10 2.00 -36.93
CA ALA A 8 -0.98 1.27 -37.52
C ALA A 8 0.14 2.17 -38.08
N ASP A 9 0.00 3.50 -38.05
CA ASP A 9 1.05 4.43 -38.50
C ASP A 9 2.26 4.35 -37.56
N GLU A 10 3.47 4.27 -38.14
CA GLU A 10 4.73 4.17 -37.38
C GLU A 10 4.95 5.34 -36.42
N ARG A 11 4.34 6.50 -36.67
CA ARG A 11 4.37 7.64 -35.74
C ARG A 11 3.50 7.43 -34.50
N VAL A 12 2.44 6.63 -34.61
CA VAL A 12 1.46 6.38 -33.54
C VAL A 12 1.87 5.21 -32.64
N LYS A 13 2.45 4.15 -33.23
CA LYS A 13 2.86 2.92 -32.52
C LYS A 13 3.56 3.14 -31.17
N PRO A 14 4.52 4.08 -30.99
CA PRO A 14 5.18 4.28 -29.70
C PRO A 14 4.26 4.74 -28.55
N TYR A 15 3.04 5.19 -28.86
CA TYR A 15 2.10 5.78 -27.91
C TYR A 15 0.84 4.93 -27.68
N VAL A 16 0.63 3.86 -28.47
CA VAL A 16 -0.61 3.04 -28.42
C VAL A 16 -0.83 2.35 -27.07
N SER A 17 0.24 2.04 -26.35
CA SER A 17 0.21 1.45 -25.00
C SER A 17 0.27 2.48 -23.87
N LYS A 18 0.40 3.77 -24.18
CA LYS A 18 0.46 4.82 -23.16
C LYS A 18 -0.95 5.32 -22.84
N ALA A 19 -1.31 5.18 -21.58
CA ALA A 19 -2.58 5.63 -21.02
C ALA A 19 -2.39 6.07 -19.57
N ARG A 20 -3.41 6.72 -19.00
CA ARG A 20 -3.51 6.97 -17.57
C ARG A 20 -4.70 6.21 -17.00
N TYR A 21 -4.54 5.75 -15.78
CA TYR A 21 -5.48 4.85 -15.12
C TYR A 21 -5.86 5.37 -13.75
N GLY A 22 -7.08 5.05 -13.32
CA GLY A 22 -7.51 5.18 -11.93
C GLY A 22 -8.55 4.09 -11.60
N ILE A 23 -8.63 3.70 -10.34
CA ILE A 23 -9.62 2.74 -9.87
C ILE A 23 -10.36 3.32 -8.67
N GLU A 24 -11.68 3.16 -8.68
CA GLU A 24 -12.53 3.28 -7.49
C GLU A 24 -13.05 1.88 -7.17
N LYS A 25 -12.77 1.36 -5.97
CA LYS A 25 -13.22 0.05 -5.49
C LYS A 25 -14.15 0.24 -4.31
N GLU A 26 -15.39 -0.20 -4.46
CA GLU A 26 -16.36 -0.22 -3.37
C GLU A 26 -16.35 -1.60 -2.68
N GLY A 27 -16.60 -1.63 -1.38
CA GLY A 27 -16.71 -2.88 -0.61
C GLY A 27 -17.51 -2.69 0.67
N GLN A 28 -18.38 -3.64 1.00
CA GLN A 28 -19.12 -3.61 2.27
C GLN A 28 -18.23 -4.09 3.40
N ARG A 29 -18.24 -3.37 4.53
CA ARG A 29 -17.66 -3.85 5.78
C ARG A 29 -18.57 -4.90 6.40
N VAL A 30 -18.00 -6.00 6.84
CA VAL A 30 -18.68 -7.11 7.51
C VAL A 30 -17.90 -7.57 8.73
N ASP A 31 -18.57 -8.23 9.68
CA ASP A 31 -17.88 -8.99 10.72
C ASP A 31 -17.21 -10.25 10.15
N LEU A 32 -16.39 -10.95 10.95
CA LEU A 32 -15.70 -12.17 10.53
C LEU A 32 -16.63 -13.35 10.16
N SER A 33 -17.93 -13.24 10.45
CA SER A 33 -18.98 -14.20 10.07
C SER A 33 -19.74 -13.79 8.80
N GLY A 34 -19.34 -12.69 8.17
CA GLY A 34 -19.96 -12.16 6.95
C GLY A 34 -21.28 -11.43 7.16
N ASN A 35 -21.61 -11.01 8.38
CA ASN A 35 -22.77 -10.15 8.61
C ASN A 35 -22.38 -8.69 8.38
N LEU A 36 -23.28 -7.89 7.78
CA LEU A 36 -23.06 -6.47 7.55
C LEU A 36 -22.63 -5.75 8.85
N ALA A 37 -21.57 -4.95 8.78
CA ALA A 37 -21.08 -4.20 9.93
C ALA A 37 -22.16 -3.26 10.49
N THR A 38 -22.15 -3.04 11.80
CA THR A 38 -23.07 -2.13 12.51
C THR A 38 -22.35 -0.92 13.12
N THR A 39 -21.04 -0.85 12.89
CA THR A 39 -20.14 0.19 13.37
C THR A 39 -20.07 1.36 12.38
N ASP A 40 -19.65 2.52 12.88
CA ASP A 40 -19.39 3.70 12.04
C ASP A 40 -18.09 3.54 11.26
N HIS A 41 -17.86 4.45 10.31
CA HIS A 41 -16.60 4.51 9.56
C HIS A 41 -15.41 4.56 10.53
N PRO A 42 -14.31 3.82 10.25
CA PRO A 42 -13.21 3.73 11.19
C PRO A 42 -12.62 5.10 11.53
N ALA A 43 -12.62 5.45 12.83
CA ALA A 43 -12.12 6.74 13.30
C ALA A 43 -10.61 6.94 13.10
N ALA A 44 -9.88 5.87 12.79
CA ALA A 44 -8.46 5.93 12.46
C ALA A 44 -8.20 6.51 11.06
N ILE A 45 -9.20 6.51 10.16
CA ILE A 45 -9.10 7.13 8.84
C ILE A 45 -9.30 8.64 9.00
N GLY A 46 -8.30 9.43 8.61
CA GLY A 46 -8.28 10.88 8.79
C GLY A 46 -9.20 11.64 7.83
N MET A 47 -9.18 12.99 7.90
CA MET A 47 -9.84 13.92 6.97
C MET A 47 -11.37 13.79 6.76
N GLY A 48 -12.03 12.81 7.38
CA GLY A 48 -13.47 12.58 7.24
C GLY A 48 -13.88 12.42 5.77
N ASP A 49 -14.83 13.24 5.32
CA ASP A 49 -15.38 13.17 3.95
C ASP A 49 -14.38 13.62 2.86
N GLY A 50 -13.32 14.33 3.23
CA GLY A 50 -12.35 14.89 2.27
C GLY A 50 -11.15 14.00 1.99
N HIS A 51 -11.14 12.78 2.51
CA HIS A 51 -10.00 11.87 2.38
C HIS A 51 -9.81 11.43 0.91
N PRO A 52 -8.61 11.58 0.30
CA PRO A 52 -8.43 11.33 -1.13
C PRO A 52 -8.46 9.84 -1.51
N TYR A 53 -8.09 8.94 -0.61
CA TYR A 53 -7.97 7.50 -0.91
C TYR A 53 -9.08 6.59 -0.36
N ILE A 54 -9.68 6.91 0.79
CA ILE A 54 -10.62 6.01 1.48
C ILE A 54 -11.83 6.85 1.89
N GLN A 55 -12.97 6.55 1.30
CA GLN A 55 -14.22 7.28 1.50
C GLN A 55 -15.37 6.31 1.80
N ARG A 56 -16.58 6.86 1.77
CA ARG A 56 -17.84 6.13 1.81
C ARG A 56 -18.65 6.51 0.58
N ASP A 57 -19.15 5.50 -0.11
CA ASP A 57 -20.13 5.72 -1.17
C ASP A 57 -21.51 5.99 -0.54
N PHE A 58 -22.54 5.16 -0.74
CA PHE A 58 -23.89 5.46 -0.27
C PHE A 58 -24.08 5.21 1.24
N SER A 59 -23.63 4.06 1.73
CA SER A 59 -23.84 3.59 3.11
C SER A 59 -22.61 3.83 4.00
N GLU A 60 -22.83 3.95 5.32
CA GLU A 60 -21.76 4.03 6.32
C GLU A 60 -20.90 2.75 6.37
N THR A 61 -21.45 1.63 5.91
CA THR A 61 -20.76 0.35 5.80
C THR A 61 -20.05 0.16 4.46
N GLN A 62 -20.32 1.01 3.47
CA GLN A 62 -19.83 0.86 2.11
C GLN A 62 -18.56 1.70 1.93
N MET A 63 -17.42 1.05 2.10
CA MET A 63 -16.11 1.68 1.96
C MET A 63 -15.75 1.80 0.48
N GLU A 64 -15.23 2.96 0.10
CA GLU A 64 -14.79 3.26 -1.26
C GLU A 64 -13.29 3.57 -1.26
N LEU A 65 -12.51 2.85 -2.06
CA LEU A 65 -11.06 3.01 -2.19
C LEU A 65 -10.75 3.64 -3.54
N ILE A 66 -10.10 4.80 -3.53
CA ILE A 66 -9.88 5.64 -4.71
C ILE A 66 -8.38 5.79 -4.95
N THR A 67 -7.90 5.32 -6.11
CA THR A 67 -6.50 5.56 -6.49
C THR A 67 -6.34 6.96 -7.09
N PRO A 68 -5.15 7.59 -6.98
CA PRO A 68 -4.82 8.71 -7.84
C PRO A 68 -4.74 8.24 -9.30
N VAL A 69 -4.65 9.21 -10.21
CA VAL A 69 -4.40 8.94 -11.64
C VAL A 69 -2.93 8.60 -11.83
N LEU A 70 -2.64 7.46 -12.46
CA LEU A 70 -1.30 6.88 -12.60
C LEU A 70 -1.01 6.53 -14.06
N ASP A 71 0.27 6.52 -14.45
CA ASP A 71 0.69 6.42 -15.86
C ASP A 71 0.96 4.97 -16.31
N THR A 72 1.02 4.03 -15.37
CA THR A 72 1.22 2.59 -15.64
C THR A 72 0.28 1.72 -14.81
N LEU A 73 -0.03 0.52 -15.31
CA LEU A 73 -0.79 -0.46 -14.54
C LEU A 73 -0.01 -0.94 -13.31
N ASP A 74 1.32 -1.04 -13.38
CA ASP A 74 2.15 -1.42 -12.22
C ASP A 74 2.01 -0.42 -11.07
N GLU A 75 2.09 0.88 -11.36
CA GLU A 75 1.86 1.92 -10.36
C GLU A 75 0.43 1.86 -9.81
N LEU A 76 -0.57 1.66 -10.69
CA LEU A 76 -1.97 1.53 -10.30
C LEU A 76 -2.17 0.40 -9.30
N PHE A 77 -1.65 -0.79 -9.57
CA PHE A 77 -1.83 -1.95 -8.70
C PHE A 77 -1.00 -1.87 -7.42
N ASN A 78 0.20 -1.28 -7.46
CA ASN A 78 0.96 -0.99 -6.25
C ASN A 78 0.18 -0.03 -5.34
N CYS A 79 -0.40 1.03 -5.90
CA CYS A 79 -1.19 2.00 -5.15
C CYS A 79 -2.49 1.39 -4.62
N LEU A 80 -3.28 0.72 -5.47
CA LEU A 80 -4.54 0.07 -5.08
C LEU A 80 -4.33 -0.95 -3.95
N SER A 81 -3.27 -1.76 -4.04
CA SER A 81 -2.95 -2.74 -2.99
C SER A 81 -2.59 -2.06 -1.67
N SER A 82 -1.81 -0.97 -1.72
CA SER A 82 -1.44 -0.23 -0.51
C SER A 82 -2.65 0.45 0.15
N ILE A 83 -3.55 1.04 -0.63
CA ILE A 83 -4.80 1.65 -0.13
C ILE A 83 -5.69 0.57 0.47
N HIS A 84 -5.80 -0.59 -0.19
CA HIS A 84 -6.54 -1.74 0.32
C HIS A 84 -6.01 -2.19 1.68
N ASP A 85 -4.70 -2.42 1.80
CA ASP A 85 -4.08 -2.82 3.06
C ASP A 85 -4.29 -1.82 4.19
N VAL A 86 -4.25 -0.52 3.87
CA VAL A 86 -4.46 0.57 4.84
C VAL A 86 -5.92 0.62 5.28
N ALA A 87 -6.85 0.61 4.34
CA ALA A 87 -8.28 0.58 4.62
C ALA A 87 -8.64 -0.63 5.48
N TYR A 88 -8.13 -1.80 5.10
CA TYR A 88 -8.39 -3.07 5.79
C TYR A 88 -7.91 -3.05 7.24
N ARG A 89 -6.65 -2.69 7.47
CA ARG A 89 -6.06 -2.65 8.82
C ARG A 89 -6.60 -1.49 9.66
N SER A 90 -7.19 -0.47 9.04
CA SER A 90 -7.85 0.65 9.74
C SER A 90 -9.20 0.29 10.35
N MET A 91 -9.91 -0.72 9.83
CA MET A 91 -11.21 -1.16 10.38
C MET A 91 -11.09 -1.88 11.73
N GLY A 92 -9.91 -2.42 12.04
CA GLY A 92 -9.68 -3.29 13.20
C GLY A 92 -9.80 -4.77 12.87
N LYS A 93 -9.52 -5.63 13.85
CA LYS A 93 -9.37 -7.10 13.67
C LYS A 93 -10.68 -7.88 13.64
N GLU A 94 -11.80 -7.23 13.95
CA GLU A 94 -13.12 -7.87 14.05
C GLU A 94 -13.95 -7.68 12.77
N GLU A 95 -13.44 -6.90 11.81
CA GLU A 95 -14.09 -6.59 10.55
C GLU A 95 -13.22 -6.98 9.35
N MET A 96 -13.90 -7.24 8.24
CA MET A 96 -13.29 -7.53 6.94
C MET A 96 -14.10 -6.87 5.81
N LEU A 97 -13.50 -6.77 4.63
CA LEU A 97 -14.21 -6.34 3.43
C LEU A 97 -14.88 -7.53 2.75
N TRP A 98 -16.16 -7.36 2.43
CA TRP A 98 -16.93 -8.32 1.65
C TRP A 98 -16.41 -8.39 0.21
N PRO A 99 -16.14 -9.60 -0.33
CA PRO A 99 -15.44 -9.74 -1.61
C PRO A 99 -16.39 -9.74 -2.83
N LEU A 100 -17.71 -9.67 -2.63
CA LEU A 100 -18.69 -9.75 -3.71
C LEU A 100 -19.37 -8.42 -3.99
N SER A 101 -19.79 -8.23 -5.25
CA SER A 101 -20.57 -7.07 -5.68
C SER A 101 -21.97 -7.06 -5.06
N MET A 102 -22.59 -8.24 -4.95
CA MET A 102 -23.85 -8.37 -4.21
C MET A 102 -23.54 -8.26 -2.71
N PRO A 103 -24.30 -7.46 -1.96
CA PRO A 103 -24.06 -7.30 -0.53
C PRO A 103 -24.29 -8.63 0.22
N PRO A 104 -23.76 -8.76 1.45
CA PRO A 104 -24.20 -9.81 2.37
C PRO A 104 -25.69 -9.66 2.69
N ALA A 105 -26.24 -10.57 3.49
CA ALA A 105 -27.61 -10.46 3.97
C ALA A 105 -27.87 -9.06 4.55
N LEU A 106 -28.90 -8.39 4.01
CA LEU A 106 -29.25 -7.04 4.42
C LEU A 106 -30.24 -7.07 5.60
N PRO A 107 -30.34 -6.00 6.39
CA PRO A 107 -31.35 -5.90 7.43
C PRO A 107 -32.78 -6.09 6.89
N GLU A 108 -33.66 -6.67 7.71
CA GLU A 108 -35.08 -6.86 7.37
C GLU A 108 -35.78 -5.52 7.09
N LYS A 109 -35.49 -4.50 7.90
CA LYS A 109 -35.97 -3.12 7.68
C LYS A 109 -34.96 -2.35 6.86
N GLU A 110 -35.44 -1.74 5.79
CA GLU A 110 -34.58 -0.98 4.89
C GLU A 110 -33.98 0.26 5.58
N GLU A 111 -34.68 0.83 6.56
CA GLU A 111 -34.23 2.00 7.31
C GLU A 111 -32.99 1.75 8.18
N ASP A 112 -32.70 0.47 8.49
CA ASP A 112 -31.54 0.04 9.27
C ASP A 112 -30.26 0.03 8.41
N ILE A 113 -30.38 0.17 7.07
CA ILE A 113 -29.24 0.48 6.20
C ILE A 113 -28.85 1.95 6.42
N VAL A 114 -27.78 2.20 7.15
CA VAL A 114 -27.37 3.54 7.55
C VAL A 114 -26.74 4.28 6.38
N ILE A 115 -27.38 5.38 5.93
CA ILE A 115 -26.78 6.30 4.95
C ILE A 115 -25.49 6.89 5.54
N ALA A 116 -24.46 7.01 4.71
CA ALA A 116 -23.15 7.53 5.10
C ALA A 116 -23.27 8.82 5.96
N LYS A 117 -22.59 8.81 7.10
CA LYS A 117 -22.58 9.89 8.09
C LYS A 117 -21.55 10.93 7.69
N LEU A 118 -21.92 11.76 6.72
CA LEU A 118 -21.07 12.81 6.17
C LEU A 118 -21.26 14.14 6.92
N ASN A 119 -20.19 14.91 7.05
CA ASN A 119 -20.18 16.29 7.54
C ASN A 119 -20.83 17.25 6.53
N ASN A 120 -20.69 17.01 5.23
CA ASN A 120 -21.33 17.84 4.21
C ASN A 120 -22.84 17.51 4.10
N SER A 121 -23.70 18.45 4.51
CA SER A 121 -25.15 18.30 4.49
C SER A 121 -25.74 18.08 3.10
N GLU A 122 -25.17 18.67 2.04
CA GLU A 122 -25.66 18.49 0.67
C GLU A 122 -25.43 17.05 0.20
N ASN A 123 -24.26 16.47 0.53
CA ASN A 123 -23.94 15.08 0.20
C ASN A 123 -24.87 14.08 0.93
N VAL A 124 -25.27 14.39 2.17
CA VAL A 124 -26.26 13.59 2.91
C VAL A 124 -27.64 13.72 2.28
N LEU A 125 -28.06 14.94 1.90
CA LEU A 125 -29.36 15.18 1.27
C LEU A 125 -29.47 14.47 -0.08
N TYR A 126 -28.39 14.49 -0.88
CA TYR A 126 -28.31 13.76 -2.15
C TYR A 126 -28.53 12.26 -1.97
N ARG A 127 -27.86 11.63 -0.98
CA ARG A 127 -28.07 10.20 -0.69
C ARG A 127 -29.49 9.91 -0.18
N ARG A 128 -30.09 10.82 0.59
CA ARG A 128 -31.50 10.69 0.99
C ARG A 128 -32.45 10.77 -0.21
N SER A 129 -32.19 11.63 -1.21
CA SER A 129 -33.02 11.66 -2.42
C SER A 129 -32.86 10.40 -3.26
N LEU A 130 -31.65 9.85 -3.37
CA LEU A 130 -31.42 8.54 -4.01
C LEU A 130 -32.18 7.43 -3.30
N ALA A 131 -32.10 7.38 -1.96
CA ALA A 131 -32.81 6.41 -1.14
C ALA A 131 -34.34 6.48 -1.36
N ASN A 132 -34.89 7.68 -1.50
CA ASN A 132 -36.32 7.87 -1.75
C ASN A 132 -36.74 7.46 -3.18
N SER A 133 -35.85 7.60 -4.15
CA SER A 133 -36.15 7.34 -5.57
C SER A 133 -35.98 5.87 -5.94
N TYR A 134 -34.92 5.23 -5.45
CA TYR A 134 -34.51 3.88 -5.84
C TYR A 134 -34.51 2.86 -4.70
N GLY A 135 -34.78 3.29 -3.46
CA GLY A 135 -34.53 2.50 -2.26
C GLY A 135 -33.05 2.51 -1.84
N ARG A 136 -32.77 2.02 -0.63
CA ARG A 136 -31.42 1.81 -0.07
C ARG A 136 -30.83 0.47 -0.49
N ARG A 137 -31.65 -0.57 -0.70
CA ARG A 137 -31.13 -1.95 -0.95
C ARG A 137 -30.28 -2.03 -2.22
N LYS A 138 -30.71 -1.41 -3.32
CA LYS A 138 -29.95 -1.40 -4.59
C LYS A 138 -28.65 -0.59 -4.51
N GLN A 139 -28.59 0.39 -3.61
CA GLN A 139 -27.40 1.23 -3.39
C GLN A 139 -26.30 0.46 -2.66
N MET A 140 -26.62 -0.70 -2.06
CA MET A 140 -25.65 -1.55 -1.36
C MET A 140 -24.82 -2.43 -2.30
N ILE A 141 -25.12 -2.44 -3.60
CA ILE A 141 -24.29 -3.11 -4.60
C ILE A 141 -22.96 -2.36 -4.68
N CYS A 142 -21.86 -3.09 -4.62
CA CYS A 142 -20.52 -2.57 -4.82
C CYS A 142 -19.96 -2.96 -6.20
N GLY A 143 -18.96 -2.25 -6.68
CA GLY A 143 -18.16 -2.68 -7.81
C GLY A 143 -16.82 -1.97 -7.96
N ILE A 144 -16.26 -2.07 -9.16
CA ILE A 144 -15.08 -1.34 -9.59
C ILE A 144 -15.51 -0.29 -10.62
N HIS A 145 -15.03 0.94 -10.46
CA HIS A 145 -14.94 1.91 -11.55
C HIS A 145 -13.51 1.95 -12.07
N PHE A 146 -13.34 1.73 -13.38
CA PHE A 146 -12.05 1.80 -14.05
C PHE A 146 -11.98 3.08 -14.89
N ASN A 147 -11.22 4.05 -14.41
CA ASN A 147 -10.97 5.33 -15.05
C ASN A 147 -9.83 5.17 -16.05
N PHE A 148 -10.07 5.54 -17.31
CA PHE A 148 -9.13 5.33 -18.41
C PHE A 148 -9.01 6.57 -19.30
N GLU A 149 -7.77 7.02 -19.51
CA GLU A 149 -7.43 8.11 -20.41
C GLU A 149 -6.33 7.68 -21.39
N PHE A 150 -6.55 7.84 -22.70
CA PHE A 150 -5.47 7.69 -23.67
C PHE A 150 -4.44 8.79 -23.45
N SER A 151 -3.15 8.47 -23.60
CA SER A 151 -2.11 9.50 -23.47
C SER A 151 -2.35 10.67 -24.42
N ASP A 152 -2.04 11.88 -23.93
CA ASP A 152 -2.15 13.11 -24.74
C ASP A 152 -1.30 13.00 -26.01
N ASP A 153 -0.12 12.36 -25.91
CA ASP A 153 0.77 12.07 -27.04
C ASP A 153 0.10 11.21 -28.12
N LEU A 154 -0.59 10.13 -27.72
CA LEU A 154 -1.34 9.27 -28.66
C LEU A 154 -2.40 10.09 -29.39
N LEU A 155 -3.21 10.84 -28.64
CA LEU A 155 -4.31 11.61 -29.20
C LEU A 155 -3.83 12.75 -30.10
N ARG A 156 -2.75 13.47 -29.73
CA ARG A 156 -2.16 14.51 -30.57
C ARG A 156 -1.59 13.95 -31.85
N THR A 157 -0.90 12.81 -31.77
CA THR A 157 -0.36 12.16 -32.95
C THR A 157 -1.49 11.74 -33.90
N LEU A 158 -2.57 11.15 -33.39
CA LEU A 158 -3.75 10.82 -34.20
C LEU A 158 -4.40 12.08 -34.80
N PHE A 159 -4.49 13.17 -34.03
CA PHE A 159 -5.03 14.44 -34.49
C PHE A 159 -4.23 15.02 -35.67
N ASP A 160 -2.91 14.93 -35.64
CA ASP A 160 -2.02 15.41 -36.71
C ASP A 160 -2.11 14.57 -38.00
N LEU A 161 -2.62 13.34 -37.93
CA LEU A 161 -2.79 12.44 -39.07
C LEU A 161 -4.07 12.64 -39.86
N GLN A 162 -5.05 13.32 -39.27
CA GLN A 162 -6.36 13.55 -39.87
C GLN A 162 -6.52 14.99 -40.36
N SER A 163 -7.55 15.25 -41.17
CA SER A 163 -7.86 16.59 -41.70
C SER A 163 -9.35 16.94 -41.62
N GLU A 164 -10.12 16.13 -40.89
CA GLU A 164 -11.57 16.26 -40.71
C GLU A 164 -11.94 17.30 -39.64
N THR A 165 -11.08 17.51 -38.63
CA THR A 165 -11.25 18.50 -37.56
C THR A 165 -9.96 19.27 -37.32
N ASP A 166 -10.06 20.58 -37.10
CA ASP A 166 -8.97 21.50 -36.75
C ASP A 166 -8.94 21.85 -35.26
N ASP A 167 -9.93 21.41 -34.50
CA ASP A 167 -10.02 21.56 -33.06
C ASP A 167 -9.66 20.23 -32.36
N TYR A 168 -8.61 20.29 -31.53
CA TYR A 168 -8.12 19.15 -30.77
C TYR A 168 -9.09 18.71 -29.66
N HIS A 169 -9.77 19.63 -28.98
CA HIS A 169 -10.73 19.31 -27.92
C HIS A 169 -11.95 18.61 -28.51
N ARG A 170 -12.41 19.08 -29.67
CA ARG A 170 -13.46 18.42 -30.44
C ARG A 170 -13.03 17.04 -30.91
N PHE A 171 -11.84 16.91 -31.48
CA PHE A 171 -11.27 15.61 -31.89
C PHE A 171 -11.25 14.62 -30.73
N LYS A 172 -10.69 15.02 -29.58
CA LYS A 172 -10.62 14.19 -28.37
C LYS A 172 -12.02 13.76 -27.91
N THR A 173 -12.98 14.68 -27.93
CA THR A 173 -14.38 14.41 -27.59
C THR A 173 -15.02 13.39 -28.54
N ASP A 174 -14.81 13.53 -29.85
CA ASP A 174 -15.35 12.62 -30.86
C ASP A 174 -14.74 11.20 -30.72
N ILE A 175 -13.45 11.10 -30.38
CA ILE A 175 -12.78 9.83 -30.05
C ILE A 175 -13.44 9.15 -28.85
N TYR A 176 -13.67 9.89 -27.76
CA TYR A 176 -14.29 9.31 -26.57
C TYR A 176 -15.76 8.96 -26.77
N LEU A 177 -16.51 9.76 -27.51
CA LEU A 177 -17.90 9.42 -27.87
C LEU A 177 -17.97 8.14 -28.70
N LYS A 178 -17.07 7.99 -29.69
CA LYS A 178 -16.94 6.73 -30.46
C LYS A 178 -16.62 5.55 -29.55
N LEU A 179 -15.62 5.71 -28.68
CA LEU A 179 -15.26 4.69 -27.71
C LEU A 179 -16.46 4.29 -26.84
N THR A 180 -17.20 5.27 -26.32
CA THR A 180 -18.38 5.02 -25.48
C THR A 180 -19.48 4.30 -26.21
N ARG A 181 -19.85 4.70 -27.44
CA ARG A 181 -20.87 3.99 -28.22
C ARG A 181 -20.48 2.53 -28.48
N ASN A 182 -19.23 2.29 -28.86
CA ASN A 182 -18.74 0.94 -29.10
C ASN A 182 -18.63 0.13 -27.81
N TYR A 183 -18.21 0.75 -26.70
CA TYR A 183 -18.19 0.09 -25.41
C TYR A 183 -19.59 -0.33 -24.98
N LEU A 184 -20.57 0.58 -25.04
CA LEU A 184 -21.95 0.26 -24.68
C LEU A 184 -22.51 -0.89 -25.53
N TYR A 185 -22.14 -0.99 -26.81
CA TYR A 185 -22.52 -2.11 -27.67
C TYR A 185 -21.85 -3.44 -27.29
N TYR A 186 -20.53 -3.42 -27.06
CA TYR A 186 -19.71 -4.62 -26.87
C TYR A 186 -19.44 -4.99 -25.41
N ARG A 187 -19.92 -4.21 -24.43
CA ARG A 187 -19.69 -4.43 -22.98
C ARG A 187 -20.14 -5.79 -22.48
N TRP A 188 -21.06 -6.44 -23.20
CA TRP A 188 -21.48 -7.81 -22.90
C TRP A 188 -20.30 -8.78 -22.82
N LEU A 189 -19.20 -8.52 -23.55
CA LEU A 189 -17.98 -9.33 -23.48
C LEU A 189 -17.28 -9.19 -22.12
N VAL A 190 -17.26 -7.99 -21.55
CA VAL A 190 -16.74 -7.73 -20.19
C VAL A 190 -17.60 -8.47 -19.17
N THR A 191 -18.93 -8.34 -19.27
CA THR A 191 -19.88 -9.04 -18.41
C THR A 191 -19.81 -10.56 -18.57
N TYR A 192 -19.52 -11.06 -19.78
CA TYR A 192 -19.34 -12.49 -20.03
C TYR A 192 -18.14 -13.07 -19.27
N PHE A 193 -16.97 -12.44 -19.41
CA PHE A 193 -15.73 -12.92 -18.78
C PHE A 193 -15.69 -12.65 -17.28
N TYR A 194 -16.18 -11.49 -16.86
CA TYR A 194 -15.92 -10.91 -15.55
C TYR A 194 -17.18 -10.59 -14.73
N GLY A 195 -18.36 -10.99 -15.18
CA GLY A 195 -19.54 -10.99 -14.30
C GLY A 195 -19.29 -11.88 -13.09
N ALA A 196 -19.60 -11.38 -11.89
CA ALA A 196 -19.26 -12.03 -10.62
C ALA A 196 -20.33 -11.81 -9.53
N SER A 197 -21.59 -11.65 -9.95
CA SER A 197 -22.73 -11.43 -9.05
C SER A 197 -23.88 -12.41 -9.36
N PRO A 198 -23.72 -13.73 -9.13
CA PRO A 198 -24.64 -14.71 -9.67
C PRO A 198 -25.92 -14.92 -8.85
N ALA A 199 -25.87 -14.72 -7.53
CA ALA A 199 -27.01 -14.81 -6.63
C ALA A 199 -27.03 -13.65 -5.63
N SER A 200 -28.21 -13.32 -5.10
CA SER A 200 -28.41 -12.35 -4.04
C SER A 200 -28.59 -13.00 -2.68
N GLU A 201 -28.17 -12.32 -1.62
CA GLU A 201 -28.38 -12.78 -0.24
C GLU A 201 -29.75 -12.31 0.31
N GLU A 202 -30.11 -12.81 1.48
CA GLU A 202 -31.39 -12.52 2.13
C GLU A 202 -31.68 -11.01 2.21
N ASN A 203 -32.95 -10.68 1.99
CA ASN A 203 -33.49 -9.32 2.02
C ASN A 203 -32.92 -8.36 0.96
N PHE A 204 -32.19 -8.82 -0.07
CA PHE A 204 -31.80 -7.90 -1.16
C PHE A 204 -33.01 -7.44 -2.00
N TYR A 205 -33.82 -8.39 -2.49
CA TYR A 205 -35.08 -8.09 -3.15
C TYR A 205 -36.22 -8.06 -2.13
N GLY A 206 -36.92 -6.92 -2.05
CA GLY A 206 -38.12 -6.75 -1.23
C GLY A 206 -39.43 -6.87 -2.03
N CYS A 207 -39.35 -7.32 -3.29
CA CYS A 207 -40.47 -7.35 -4.24
C CYS A 207 -40.38 -8.57 -5.17
N ASP A 208 -41.46 -8.88 -5.88
CA ASP A 208 -41.54 -10.02 -6.81
C ASP A 208 -40.70 -9.82 -8.10
N ASP A 209 -40.19 -8.62 -8.38
CA ASP A 209 -39.35 -8.32 -9.54
C ASP A 209 -37.87 -8.65 -9.28
N GLN A 210 -37.53 -9.93 -9.45
CA GLN A 210 -36.19 -10.48 -9.24
C GLN A 210 -35.79 -11.43 -10.40
N PRO A 211 -34.48 -11.65 -10.64
CA PRO A 211 -34.02 -12.58 -11.67
C PRO A 211 -34.31 -14.04 -11.25
N ASN A 212 -34.34 -14.93 -12.25
CA ASN A 212 -34.31 -16.36 -11.99
C ASN A 212 -32.86 -16.79 -11.71
N GLU A 213 -32.44 -16.63 -10.45
CA GLU A 213 -31.10 -16.95 -10.00
C GLU A 213 -30.79 -18.46 -10.07
N PRO A 214 -29.52 -18.86 -10.30
CA PRO A 214 -28.36 -18.00 -10.49
C PRO A 214 -28.21 -17.51 -11.94
N VAL A 215 -27.73 -16.29 -12.09
CA VAL A 215 -27.39 -15.66 -13.38
C VAL A 215 -25.90 -15.32 -13.44
N ARG A 216 -25.38 -14.79 -14.53
CA ARG A 216 -23.96 -14.45 -14.66
C ARG A 216 -23.60 -13.18 -13.87
N SER A 217 -24.40 -12.13 -14.02
CA SER A 217 -24.21 -10.88 -13.30
C SER A 217 -25.54 -10.14 -13.09
N ILE A 218 -26.13 -10.30 -11.90
CA ILE A 218 -27.23 -9.46 -11.42
C ILE A 218 -26.90 -7.97 -11.58
N ARG A 219 -25.72 -7.53 -11.15
CA ARG A 219 -25.29 -6.12 -11.15
C ARG A 219 -25.30 -5.51 -12.56
N SER A 220 -24.87 -6.26 -13.57
CA SER A 220 -24.87 -5.82 -14.96
C SER A 220 -26.19 -6.06 -15.71
N SER A 221 -27.21 -6.63 -15.05
CA SER A 221 -28.54 -6.87 -15.64
C SER A 221 -29.52 -5.75 -15.34
N ARG A 222 -30.72 -5.83 -15.91
CA ARG A 222 -31.86 -4.94 -15.60
C ARG A 222 -32.29 -4.96 -14.13
N TYR A 223 -31.93 -6.00 -13.37
CA TYR A 223 -32.23 -6.12 -11.95
C TYR A 223 -31.19 -5.44 -11.04
N GLY A 224 -30.03 -5.09 -11.60
CA GLY A 224 -29.01 -4.30 -10.91
C GLY A 224 -29.39 -2.83 -10.77
N TYR A 225 -28.37 -1.98 -10.68
CA TYR A 225 -28.57 -0.54 -10.64
C TYR A 225 -28.90 -0.01 -12.05
N ARG A 226 -29.98 0.78 -12.16
CA ARG A 226 -30.35 1.54 -13.36
C ARG A 226 -31.20 2.73 -12.97
N ASN A 227 -31.14 3.83 -13.72
CA ASN A 227 -32.12 4.91 -13.59
C ASN A 227 -33.52 4.42 -14.03
N HIS A 228 -34.54 5.25 -13.81
CA HIS A 228 -35.89 4.98 -14.29
C HIS A 228 -35.94 4.90 -15.83
N ASP A 229 -36.86 4.08 -16.36
CA ASP A 229 -36.98 3.80 -17.80
C ASP A 229 -37.33 5.06 -18.65
N ASP A 230 -37.74 6.16 -18.02
CA ASP A 230 -38.02 7.44 -18.67
C ASP A 230 -36.79 8.38 -18.76
N VAL A 231 -35.63 7.96 -18.24
CA VAL A 231 -34.33 8.62 -18.40
C VAL A 231 -33.62 8.02 -19.62
N ALA A 232 -33.52 8.80 -20.69
CA ALA A 232 -32.80 8.42 -21.90
C ALA A 232 -31.84 9.53 -22.31
N VAL A 233 -30.57 9.20 -22.54
CA VAL A 233 -29.49 10.13 -22.88
C VAL A 233 -28.75 9.60 -24.09
N SER A 234 -28.69 10.39 -25.17
CA SER A 234 -27.99 10.00 -26.39
C SER A 234 -26.50 10.31 -26.33
N PHE A 235 -25.68 9.38 -26.83
CA PHE A 235 -24.23 9.54 -27.03
C PHE A 235 -23.88 9.87 -28.50
N SER A 236 -24.84 10.31 -29.30
CA SER A 236 -24.63 10.65 -30.73
C SER A 236 -23.65 11.81 -30.91
N THR A 237 -23.84 12.89 -30.15
CA THR A 237 -22.98 14.07 -30.13
C THR A 237 -22.87 14.61 -28.70
N ILE A 238 -21.82 15.37 -28.41
CA ILE A 238 -21.65 15.97 -27.08
C ILE A 238 -22.76 16.97 -26.75
N GLN A 239 -23.24 17.72 -27.75
CA GLN A 239 -24.36 18.66 -27.59
C GLN A 239 -25.63 17.93 -27.17
N LYS A 240 -25.96 16.83 -27.86
CA LYS A 240 -27.15 16.04 -27.56
C LYS A 240 -27.06 15.39 -26.17
N TYR A 241 -25.89 14.88 -25.80
CA TYR A 241 -25.61 14.33 -24.48
C TYR A 241 -25.88 15.35 -23.37
N ILE A 242 -25.36 16.57 -23.52
CA ILE A 242 -25.58 17.69 -22.60
C ILE A 242 -27.07 18.05 -22.54
N GLU A 243 -27.71 18.25 -23.69
CA GLU A 243 -29.12 18.62 -23.81
C GLU A 243 -30.04 17.63 -23.10
N ASP A 244 -29.82 16.32 -23.30
CA ASP A 244 -30.65 15.27 -22.72
C ASP A 244 -30.47 15.19 -21.20
N LEU A 245 -29.24 15.30 -20.68
CA LEU A 245 -28.97 15.30 -19.25
C LEU A 245 -29.54 16.54 -18.55
N THR A 246 -29.29 17.72 -19.10
CA THR A 246 -29.87 18.97 -18.58
C THR A 246 -31.40 18.91 -18.61
N SER A 247 -32.00 18.33 -19.65
CA SER A 247 -33.44 18.12 -19.74
C SER A 247 -33.97 17.15 -18.68
N ALA A 248 -33.26 16.04 -18.42
CA ALA A 248 -33.63 15.07 -17.39
C ALA A 248 -33.61 15.69 -15.97
N VAL A 249 -32.59 16.49 -15.67
CA VAL A 249 -32.52 17.24 -14.40
C VAL A 249 -33.63 18.28 -14.30
N ASN A 250 -33.85 19.07 -15.35
CA ASN A 250 -34.91 20.11 -15.36
C ASN A 250 -36.32 19.53 -15.24
N ARG A 251 -36.55 18.30 -15.74
CA ARG A 251 -37.81 17.58 -15.60
C ARG A 251 -37.97 16.88 -14.25
N GLY A 252 -36.93 16.90 -13.39
CA GLY A 252 -36.91 16.22 -12.10
C GLY A 252 -36.83 14.69 -12.22
N GLN A 253 -36.40 14.17 -13.37
CA GLN A 253 -36.15 12.74 -13.58
C GLN A 253 -34.81 12.32 -12.96
N LEU A 254 -33.88 13.27 -12.84
CA LEU A 254 -32.63 13.17 -12.10
C LEU A 254 -32.56 14.36 -11.14
N VAL A 255 -32.02 14.15 -9.94
CA VAL A 255 -31.74 15.22 -8.97
C VAL A 255 -30.55 16.05 -9.42
N GLU A 256 -29.51 15.37 -9.91
CA GLU A 256 -28.27 15.97 -10.41
C GLU A 256 -27.73 15.14 -11.58
N GLU A 257 -26.89 15.74 -12.42
CA GLU A 257 -26.23 15.05 -13.54
C GLU A 257 -25.42 13.82 -13.08
N LYS A 258 -24.91 13.85 -11.85
CA LYS A 258 -24.16 12.74 -11.24
C LYS A 258 -25.00 11.50 -10.89
N GLU A 259 -26.32 11.62 -10.89
CA GLU A 259 -27.25 10.50 -10.71
C GLU A 259 -27.35 9.62 -11.97
N PHE A 260 -27.02 10.16 -13.15
CA PHE A 260 -27.09 9.40 -14.38
C PHE A 260 -26.12 8.21 -14.34
N TYR A 261 -26.70 7.02 -14.39
CA TYR A 261 -26.05 5.74 -14.36
C TYR A 261 -25.97 5.16 -15.77
N THR A 262 -24.74 4.85 -16.16
CA THR A 262 -24.40 4.23 -17.43
C THR A 262 -23.15 3.37 -17.23
N ALA A 263 -23.00 2.32 -18.03
CA ALA A 263 -21.84 1.43 -17.97
C ALA A 263 -20.52 2.13 -18.34
N MET A 264 -20.57 3.23 -19.11
CA MET A 264 -19.41 4.09 -19.36
C MET A 264 -19.82 5.56 -19.31
N ARG A 265 -19.10 6.34 -18.49
CA ARG A 265 -19.36 7.77 -18.27
C ARG A 265 -18.24 8.62 -18.85
N LEU A 266 -18.61 9.76 -19.45
CA LEU A 266 -17.67 10.79 -19.90
C LEU A 266 -17.26 11.66 -18.71
N ARG A 267 -15.96 11.95 -18.58
CA ARG A 267 -15.40 12.73 -17.46
C ARG A 267 -14.37 13.75 -17.95
N GLY A 268 -14.10 14.77 -17.14
CA GLY A 268 -13.08 15.78 -17.43
C GLY A 268 -13.43 17.21 -17.02
N SER A 269 -14.70 17.48 -16.73
CA SER A 269 -15.21 18.78 -16.28
C SER A 269 -16.07 18.60 -15.03
N GLU A 270 -16.25 19.68 -14.25
CA GLU A 270 -17.09 19.64 -13.05
C GLU A 270 -18.58 19.55 -13.42
N GLN A 271 -18.97 20.24 -14.50
CA GLN A 271 -20.34 20.22 -15.03
C GLN A 271 -20.35 19.65 -16.43
N VAL A 272 -21.37 18.86 -16.77
CA VAL A 272 -21.50 18.26 -18.11
C VAL A 272 -21.57 19.33 -19.20
N ALA A 273 -22.18 20.48 -18.91
CA ALA A 273 -22.26 21.61 -19.81
C ALA A 273 -20.89 22.17 -20.24
N GLU A 274 -19.85 22.01 -19.43
CA GLU A 274 -18.50 22.52 -19.71
C GLU A 274 -17.76 21.70 -20.78
N PHE A 275 -18.19 20.46 -21.04
CA PHE A 275 -17.62 19.64 -22.10
C PHE A 275 -17.70 20.29 -23.49
N ILE A 276 -18.62 21.26 -23.68
CA ILE A 276 -18.71 22.02 -24.93
C ILE A 276 -17.44 22.84 -25.23
N ASN A 277 -16.73 23.27 -24.18
CA ASN A 277 -15.53 24.10 -24.29
C ASN A 277 -14.26 23.31 -23.95
N ASP A 278 -14.30 22.52 -22.88
CA ASP A 278 -13.12 21.85 -22.33
C ASP A 278 -12.84 20.51 -23.03
N GLY A 279 -13.89 19.92 -23.62
CA GLY A 279 -13.89 18.58 -24.18
C GLY A 279 -13.87 17.47 -23.13
N VAL A 280 -14.08 16.23 -23.59
CA VAL A 280 -13.97 15.05 -22.72
C VAL A 280 -12.50 14.75 -22.44
N ARG A 281 -12.14 14.54 -21.18
CA ARG A 281 -10.77 14.22 -20.78
C ARG A 281 -10.53 12.71 -20.75
N TYR A 282 -11.43 11.96 -20.11
CA TYR A 282 -11.27 10.52 -19.88
C TYR A 282 -12.65 9.83 -19.78
N VAL A 283 -12.65 8.50 -19.76
CA VAL A 283 -13.85 7.68 -19.54
C VAL A 283 -13.76 6.89 -18.26
N GLU A 284 -14.90 6.67 -17.63
CA GLU A 284 -15.06 5.87 -16.42
C GLU A 284 -15.93 4.65 -16.76
N VAL A 285 -15.36 3.45 -16.69
CA VAL A 285 -16.04 2.17 -16.93
C VAL A 285 -16.61 1.65 -15.62
N ARG A 286 -17.92 1.41 -15.56
CA ARG A 286 -18.64 1.19 -14.30
C ARG A 286 -19.28 -0.19 -14.16
N ASN A 287 -19.40 -0.99 -15.21
CA ASN A 287 -20.02 -2.33 -15.13
C ASN A 287 -19.03 -3.46 -14.78
N ILE A 288 -17.99 -3.17 -13.98
CA ILE A 288 -17.01 -4.18 -13.54
C ILE A 288 -17.40 -4.66 -12.15
N ASP A 289 -17.80 -5.93 -12.04
CA ASP A 289 -18.08 -6.56 -10.76
C ASP A 289 -16.78 -6.79 -9.99
N LEU A 290 -16.83 -6.74 -8.66
CA LEU A 290 -15.75 -7.22 -7.79
C LEU A 290 -15.40 -8.67 -8.15
N ASN A 291 -14.14 -8.92 -8.45
CA ASN A 291 -13.57 -10.25 -8.59
C ASN A 291 -13.26 -10.82 -7.19
N PRO A 292 -14.01 -11.83 -6.70
CA PRO A 292 -13.79 -12.37 -5.36
C PRO A 292 -12.47 -13.10 -5.20
N PHE A 293 -11.82 -13.50 -6.28
CA PHE A 293 -10.57 -14.27 -6.23
C PHE A 293 -9.32 -13.37 -6.18
N GLU A 294 -9.52 -12.05 -6.16
CA GLU A 294 -8.44 -11.06 -6.09
C GLU A 294 -8.65 -10.17 -4.87
N THR A 295 -7.61 -10.01 -4.04
CA THR A 295 -7.67 -9.14 -2.85
C THR A 295 -8.11 -7.72 -3.20
N ASN A 296 -7.66 -7.21 -4.34
CA ASN A 296 -8.01 -5.87 -4.82
C ASN A 296 -9.39 -5.77 -5.50
N GLY A 297 -10.12 -6.89 -5.65
CA GLY A 297 -11.41 -6.93 -6.36
C GLY A 297 -11.29 -6.84 -7.89
N ILE A 298 -10.06 -6.77 -8.43
CA ILE A 298 -9.74 -6.79 -9.86
C ILE A 298 -8.30 -7.28 -10.01
N SER A 299 -8.00 -8.04 -11.06
CA SER A 299 -6.64 -8.52 -11.37
C SER A 299 -5.91 -7.59 -12.36
N TYR A 300 -4.58 -7.68 -12.40
CA TYR A 300 -3.76 -6.94 -13.36
C TYR A 300 -4.17 -7.27 -14.81
N GLU A 301 -4.38 -8.55 -15.10
CA GLU A 301 -4.78 -9.06 -16.42
C GLU A 301 -6.20 -8.59 -16.81
N GLN A 302 -7.09 -8.35 -15.84
CA GLN A 302 -8.38 -7.71 -16.12
C GLN A 302 -8.20 -6.27 -16.59
N ALA A 303 -7.30 -5.51 -15.97
CA ALA A 303 -7.00 -4.14 -16.38
C ALA A 303 -6.26 -4.10 -17.74
N GLU A 304 -5.33 -5.02 -18.00
CA GLU A 304 -4.70 -5.19 -19.31
C GLU A 304 -5.73 -5.50 -20.39
N PHE A 305 -6.65 -6.45 -20.13
CA PHE A 305 -7.77 -6.75 -21.02
C PHE A 305 -8.60 -5.50 -21.31
N LEU A 306 -8.97 -4.73 -20.28
CA LEU A 306 -9.76 -3.51 -20.47
C LEU A 306 -9.03 -2.51 -21.35
N HIS A 307 -7.72 -2.33 -21.17
CA HIS A 307 -6.94 -1.43 -22.03
C HIS A 307 -6.94 -1.88 -23.49
N ILE A 308 -6.52 -3.11 -23.79
CA ILE A 308 -6.49 -3.58 -25.19
C ILE A 308 -7.90 -3.63 -25.79
N PHE A 309 -8.92 -3.93 -24.99
CA PHE A 309 -10.32 -3.90 -25.41
C PHE A 309 -10.76 -2.48 -25.78
N LEU A 310 -10.50 -1.47 -24.95
CA LEU A 310 -10.83 -0.07 -25.25
C LEU A 310 -10.09 0.43 -26.51
N LEU A 311 -8.80 0.08 -26.67
CA LEU A 311 -8.06 0.38 -27.89
C LEU A 311 -8.66 -0.31 -29.11
N TYR A 312 -9.04 -1.58 -28.99
CA TYR A 312 -9.67 -2.34 -30.05
C TYR A 312 -11.05 -1.78 -30.44
N LEU A 313 -11.82 -1.26 -29.50
CA LEU A 313 -13.12 -0.64 -29.78
C LEU A 313 -12.99 0.65 -30.60
N LEU A 314 -11.86 1.35 -30.58
CA LEU A 314 -11.64 2.53 -31.43
C LEU A 314 -11.63 2.20 -32.93
N GLN A 315 -11.22 0.98 -33.32
CA GLN A 315 -11.23 0.57 -34.73
C GLN A 315 -12.56 -0.07 -35.18
N LYS A 316 -13.52 -0.27 -34.26
CA LYS A 316 -14.80 -0.88 -34.61
C LYS A 316 -15.73 0.12 -35.30
N ASP A 317 -16.48 -0.41 -36.26
CA ASP A 317 -17.59 0.29 -36.88
C ASP A 317 -18.65 0.64 -35.82
N GLU A 318 -19.35 1.75 -36.04
CA GLU A 318 -20.39 2.27 -35.16
C GLU A 318 -21.53 2.85 -36.00
N ASP A 319 -22.71 3.01 -35.40
CA ASP A 319 -23.78 3.86 -35.93
C ASP A 319 -23.98 5.06 -34.98
N PRO A 320 -23.40 6.23 -35.29
CA PRO A 320 -23.42 7.37 -34.37
C PRO A 320 -24.74 8.16 -34.41
N GLN A 321 -25.60 7.93 -35.41
CA GLN A 321 -26.82 8.72 -35.60
C GLN A 321 -28.07 8.07 -34.99
N ASN A 322 -27.95 6.83 -34.52
CA ASN A 322 -29.09 6.04 -34.08
C ASN A 322 -28.87 5.49 -32.67
N ASP A 323 -29.73 5.93 -31.73
CA ASP A 323 -29.73 5.41 -30.35
C ASP A 323 -30.05 3.90 -30.31
N GLU A 324 -30.56 3.31 -31.40
CA GLU A 324 -30.70 1.85 -31.54
C GLU A 324 -29.38 1.11 -31.34
N TRP A 325 -28.22 1.71 -31.63
CA TRP A 325 -26.92 1.08 -31.36
C TRP A 325 -26.72 0.86 -29.85
N GLY A 326 -27.00 1.87 -29.03
CA GLY A 326 -26.95 1.77 -27.57
C GLY A 326 -27.98 0.77 -27.04
N ASN A 327 -29.23 0.88 -27.51
CA ASN A 327 -30.33 0.00 -27.10
C ASN A 327 -30.06 -1.48 -27.45
N ALA A 328 -29.45 -1.74 -28.61
CA ALA A 328 -29.02 -3.09 -28.98
C ALA A 328 -27.92 -3.59 -28.03
N GLY A 329 -26.96 -2.74 -27.68
CA GLY A 329 -25.95 -3.02 -26.65
C GLY A 329 -26.56 -3.40 -25.31
N ASP A 330 -27.57 -2.66 -24.86
CA ASP A 330 -28.30 -2.92 -23.62
C ASP A 330 -28.98 -4.29 -23.64
N ALA A 331 -29.72 -4.59 -24.71
CA ALA A 331 -30.41 -5.88 -24.86
C ALA A 331 -29.42 -7.06 -24.92
N ARG A 332 -28.30 -6.89 -25.64
CA ARG A 332 -27.26 -7.91 -25.73
C ARG A 332 -26.59 -8.15 -24.37
N ASN A 333 -26.25 -7.09 -23.67
CA ASN A 333 -25.65 -7.18 -22.35
C ASN A 333 -26.60 -7.80 -21.32
N ASP A 334 -27.86 -7.36 -21.25
CA ASP A 334 -28.84 -7.93 -20.33
C ASP A 334 -29.03 -9.43 -20.56
N ALA A 335 -29.10 -9.84 -21.83
CA ALA A 335 -29.22 -11.25 -22.16
C ALA A 335 -27.99 -12.07 -21.71
N VAL A 336 -26.76 -11.57 -21.86
CA VAL A 336 -25.55 -12.23 -21.36
C VAL A 336 -25.47 -12.22 -19.83
N ALA A 337 -25.87 -11.11 -19.20
CA ALA A 337 -25.90 -10.95 -17.75
C ALA A 337 -26.86 -11.94 -17.08
N LEU A 338 -27.98 -12.24 -17.74
CA LEU A 338 -29.03 -13.15 -17.28
C LEU A 338 -28.81 -14.62 -17.67
N GLU A 339 -27.78 -14.94 -18.47
CA GLU A 339 -27.40 -16.34 -18.72
C GLU A 339 -27.00 -17.02 -17.41
N HIS A 340 -27.29 -18.32 -17.28
CA HIS A 340 -26.76 -19.12 -16.18
C HIS A 340 -25.22 -19.09 -16.20
N PRO A 341 -24.51 -19.05 -15.06
CA PRO A 341 -23.04 -18.94 -15.01
C PRO A 341 -22.28 -19.95 -15.89
N LEU A 342 -22.77 -21.19 -15.94
CA LEU A 342 -22.18 -22.29 -16.74
C LEU A 342 -22.70 -22.38 -18.18
N ALA A 343 -23.63 -21.50 -18.58
CA ALA A 343 -24.11 -21.48 -19.95
C ALA A 343 -23.04 -20.87 -20.86
N ARG A 344 -22.91 -21.45 -22.06
CA ARG A 344 -22.20 -20.80 -23.16
C ARG A 344 -23.02 -19.60 -23.61
N THR A 345 -22.34 -18.50 -23.92
CA THR A 345 -23.03 -17.31 -24.36
C THR A 345 -23.65 -17.48 -25.73
N GLN A 346 -24.82 -16.91 -25.95
CA GLN A 346 -25.43 -16.89 -27.29
C GLN A 346 -24.57 -16.15 -28.34
N PHE A 347 -23.60 -15.34 -27.91
CA PHE A 347 -22.66 -14.61 -28.76
C PHE A 347 -21.28 -15.30 -28.85
N GLU A 348 -21.20 -16.62 -28.64
CA GLU A 348 -19.93 -17.38 -28.58
C GLU A 348 -19.02 -17.16 -29.80
N ALA A 349 -19.59 -17.20 -31.01
CA ALA A 349 -18.84 -16.97 -32.24
C ALA A 349 -18.23 -15.56 -32.29
N GLU A 350 -19.01 -14.55 -31.91
CA GLU A 350 -18.56 -13.16 -31.87
C GLU A 350 -17.53 -12.93 -30.76
N ALA A 351 -17.63 -13.64 -29.62
CA ALA A 351 -16.61 -13.60 -28.58
C ALA A 351 -15.25 -14.06 -29.12
N TYR A 352 -15.22 -15.17 -29.88
CA TYR A 352 -13.99 -15.61 -30.56
C TYR A 352 -13.48 -14.60 -31.57
N GLU A 353 -14.36 -13.98 -32.37
CA GLU A 353 -13.98 -12.94 -33.33
C GLU A 353 -13.36 -11.71 -32.64
N LEU A 354 -13.94 -11.26 -31.52
CA LEU A 354 -13.44 -10.14 -30.74
C LEU A 354 -12.07 -10.46 -30.11
N VAL A 355 -11.92 -11.63 -29.49
CA VAL A 355 -10.64 -12.07 -28.90
C VAL A 355 -9.54 -12.20 -29.96
N ASN A 356 -9.83 -12.84 -31.10
CA ASN A 356 -8.87 -12.96 -32.19
C ASN A 356 -8.53 -11.60 -32.79
N GLY A 357 -9.50 -10.69 -32.90
CA GLY A 357 -9.29 -9.32 -33.36
C GLY A 357 -8.38 -8.52 -32.44
N MET A 358 -8.56 -8.63 -31.12
CA MET A 358 -7.67 -8.00 -30.14
C MET A 358 -6.25 -8.57 -30.19
N GLU A 359 -6.11 -9.90 -30.34
CA GLU A 359 -4.79 -10.53 -30.48
C GLU A 359 -4.08 -10.08 -31.76
N MET A 360 -4.79 -10.02 -32.89
CA MET A 360 -4.25 -9.49 -34.14
C MET A 360 -3.82 -8.04 -33.97
N LEU A 361 -4.64 -7.20 -33.33
CA LEU A 361 -4.29 -5.80 -33.07
C LEU A 361 -3.04 -5.68 -32.21
N SER A 362 -2.95 -6.46 -31.13
CA SER A 362 -1.78 -6.46 -30.25
C SER A 362 -0.51 -6.83 -31.01
N LYS A 363 -0.57 -7.84 -31.89
CA LYS A 363 0.56 -8.23 -32.76
C LYS A 363 0.90 -7.18 -33.82
N GLU A 364 -0.11 -6.52 -34.41
CA GLU A 364 0.10 -5.48 -35.44
C GLU A 364 0.72 -4.19 -34.87
N LEU A 365 0.39 -3.87 -33.62
CA LEU A 365 0.82 -2.65 -32.93
C LEU A 365 2.02 -2.85 -32.00
N ASP A 366 2.53 -4.07 -31.86
CA ASP A 366 3.49 -4.47 -30.83
C ASP A 366 3.03 -4.05 -29.42
N PHE A 367 1.71 -4.14 -29.17
CA PHE A 367 1.11 -3.75 -27.90
C PHE A 367 1.39 -4.81 -26.83
N PRO A 368 2.00 -4.44 -25.68
CA PRO A 368 2.36 -5.39 -24.63
C PRO A 368 1.11 -5.93 -23.92
N VAL A 369 1.01 -7.25 -23.81
CA VAL A 369 0.03 -7.95 -22.99
C VAL A 369 0.69 -9.18 -22.35
N SER A 370 0.13 -9.66 -21.24
CA SER A 370 0.49 -10.96 -20.67
C SER A 370 0.41 -12.10 -21.70
N GLU A 371 1.41 -12.98 -21.71
CA GLU A 371 1.55 -14.05 -22.73
C GLU A 371 0.32 -14.99 -22.79
N SER A 372 -0.32 -15.26 -21.65
CA SER A 372 -1.48 -16.17 -21.57
C SER A 372 -2.82 -15.48 -21.85
N LEU A 373 -2.88 -14.14 -21.94
CA LEU A 373 -4.13 -13.38 -21.88
C LEU A 373 -5.17 -13.91 -22.89
N PHE A 374 -4.82 -14.01 -24.17
CA PHE A 374 -5.78 -14.40 -25.20
C PHE A 374 -6.14 -15.89 -25.16
N ASP A 375 -5.21 -16.75 -24.72
CA ASP A 375 -5.47 -18.18 -24.58
C ASP A 375 -6.41 -18.44 -23.40
N ASP A 376 -6.23 -17.72 -22.28
CA ASP A 376 -7.12 -17.76 -21.13
C ASP A 376 -8.54 -17.29 -21.50
N LEU A 377 -8.65 -16.22 -22.31
CA LEU A 377 -9.96 -15.74 -22.80
C LEU A 377 -10.65 -16.77 -23.68
N ARG A 378 -9.93 -17.42 -24.61
CA ARG A 378 -10.50 -18.50 -25.45
C ARG A 378 -10.93 -19.70 -24.62
N GLU A 379 -10.16 -20.00 -23.57
CA GLU A 379 -10.47 -21.09 -22.65
C GLU A 379 -11.78 -20.81 -21.89
N ARG A 380 -11.97 -19.58 -21.43
CA ARG A 380 -13.24 -19.14 -20.79
C ARG A 380 -14.44 -19.19 -21.74
N ILE A 381 -14.24 -18.91 -23.04
CA ILE A 381 -15.30 -19.09 -24.04
C ILE A 381 -15.65 -20.58 -24.21
N ALA A 382 -14.63 -21.44 -24.34
CA ALA A 382 -14.81 -22.87 -24.56
C ALA A 382 -15.44 -23.59 -23.35
N ASP A 383 -15.06 -23.14 -22.15
CA ASP A 383 -15.47 -23.67 -20.85
C ASP A 383 -15.92 -22.53 -19.92
N PRO A 384 -17.24 -22.22 -19.90
CA PRO A 384 -17.80 -21.17 -19.05
C PRO A 384 -17.54 -21.34 -17.56
N SER A 385 -17.18 -22.55 -17.08
CA SER A 385 -16.81 -22.76 -15.68
C SER A 385 -15.56 -21.98 -15.25
N LYS A 386 -14.77 -21.49 -16.23
CA LYS A 386 -13.56 -20.69 -16.01
C LYS A 386 -13.80 -19.18 -15.99
N THR A 387 -14.99 -18.72 -16.40
CA THR A 387 -15.43 -17.32 -16.19
C THR A 387 -15.55 -17.02 -14.70
N LEU A 388 -15.52 -15.75 -14.28
CA LEU A 388 -15.63 -15.41 -12.84
C LEU A 388 -16.93 -15.96 -12.23
N ALA A 389 -18.08 -15.72 -12.88
CA ALA A 389 -19.37 -16.27 -12.46
C ALA A 389 -19.35 -17.80 -12.42
N GLY A 390 -18.79 -18.45 -13.44
CA GLY A 390 -18.71 -19.91 -13.52
C GLY A 390 -17.90 -20.52 -12.37
N ARG A 391 -16.76 -19.90 -12.04
CA ARG A 391 -15.91 -20.28 -10.90
C ARG A 391 -16.65 -20.09 -9.58
N LEU A 392 -17.20 -18.89 -9.35
CA LEU A 392 -17.94 -18.57 -8.12
C LEU A 392 -19.15 -19.50 -7.93
N TYR A 393 -19.92 -19.75 -8.98
CA TYR A 393 -21.04 -20.68 -8.95
C TYR A 393 -20.59 -22.11 -8.60
N THR A 394 -19.54 -22.60 -9.26
CA THR A 394 -19.01 -23.96 -9.03
C THR A 394 -18.53 -24.15 -7.59
N GLU A 395 -17.82 -23.17 -7.03
CA GLU A 395 -17.43 -23.19 -5.61
C GLU A 395 -18.65 -23.11 -4.69
N SER A 396 -19.63 -22.26 -5.02
CA SER A 396 -20.86 -22.11 -4.25
C SER A 396 -21.71 -23.39 -4.20
N GLN A 397 -21.61 -24.28 -5.19
CA GLN A 397 -22.29 -25.59 -5.17
C GLN A 397 -21.72 -26.56 -4.12
N LYS A 398 -20.49 -26.34 -3.64
CA LYS A 398 -19.89 -27.17 -2.58
C LYS A 398 -20.44 -26.80 -1.20
N SER A 399 -20.91 -25.57 -1.02
CA SER A 399 -21.46 -25.03 0.23
C SER A 399 -22.60 -24.04 -0.05
N SER A 400 -22.31 -22.74 -0.03
CA SER A 400 -23.18 -21.64 -0.43
C SER A 400 -22.34 -20.44 -0.86
N GLN A 401 -22.92 -19.49 -1.62
CA GLN A 401 -22.21 -18.28 -2.03
C GLN A 401 -21.71 -17.47 -0.82
N ARG A 402 -22.58 -17.28 0.19
CA ARG A 402 -22.19 -16.66 1.46
C ARG A 402 -20.98 -17.32 2.09
N GLN A 403 -20.96 -18.65 2.19
CA GLN A 403 -19.86 -19.37 2.83
C GLN A 403 -18.54 -19.20 2.06
N VAL A 404 -18.58 -19.28 0.73
CA VAL A 404 -17.41 -19.03 -0.13
C VAL A 404 -16.89 -17.60 0.06
N ALA A 405 -17.78 -16.60 0.10
CA ALA A 405 -17.38 -15.22 0.31
C ALA A 405 -16.75 -14.99 1.70
N VAL A 406 -17.31 -15.61 2.75
CA VAL A 406 -16.75 -15.57 4.11
C VAL A 406 -15.38 -16.24 4.17
N GLU A 407 -15.17 -17.36 3.49
CA GLU A 407 -13.89 -18.06 3.44
C GLU A 407 -12.82 -17.20 2.76
N ILE A 408 -13.12 -16.65 1.58
CA ILE A 408 -12.23 -15.74 0.83
C ILE A 408 -11.87 -14.50 1.66
N ALA A 409 -12.86 -13.89 2.31
CA ALA A 409 -12.65 -12.71 3.15
C ALA A 409 -11.78 -13.04 4.36
N ASN A 410 -11.97 -14.20 5.01
CA ASN A 410 -11.15 -14.65 6.12
C ASN A 410 -9.72 -15.05 5.70
N GLU A 411 -9.52 -15.61 4.51
CA GLU A 411 -8.19 -15.86 3.95
C GLU A 411 -7.44 -14.54 3.75
N THR A 412 -8.10 -13.55 3.15
CA THR A 412 -7.56 -12.19 3.00
C THR A 412 -7.28 -11.55 4.36
N HIS A 413 -8.21 -11.67 5.31
CA HIS A 413 -8.05 -11.18 6.68
C HIS A 413 -6.79 -11.76 7.33
N THR A 414 -6.66 -13.08 7.30
CA THR A 414 -5.52 -13.79 7.91
C THR A 414 -4.21 -13.33 7.29
N LYS A 415 -4.14 -13.29 5.95
CA LYS A 415 -2.94 -12.87 5.21
C LYS A 415 -2.50 -11.45 5.57
N LEU A 416 -3.41 -10.49 5.62
CA LEU A 416 -3.08 -9.08 5.88
C LEU A 416 -2.71 -8.82 7.35
N TRP A 417 -3.22 -9.62 8.29
CA TRP A 417 -2.88 -9.50 9.71
C TRP A 417 -1.67 -10.33 10.13
N GLU A 418 -1.24 -11.31 9.34
CA GLU A 418 -0.02 -12.10 9.59
C GLU A 418 1.24 -11.23 9.49
N LYS A 419 1.27 -10.30 8.53
CA LYS A 419 2.39 -9.39 8.28
C LYS A 419 1.98 -7.92 8.38
N PRO A 420 1.63 -7.44 9.58
CA PRO A 420 1.08 -6.10 9.78
C PRO A 420 2.12 -4.98 9.58
N TYR A 421 3.38 -5.30 9.30
CA TYR A 421 4.48 -4.38 9.04
C TYR A 421 4.77 -4.18 7.54
N GLU A 422 4.27 -5.04 6.67
CA GLU A 422 4.42 -4.90 5.22
C GLU A 422 3.31 -3.99 4.65
N LEU A 423 3.62 -3.31 3.55
CA LEU A 423 2.66 -2.59 2.72
C LEU A 423 2.68 -3.22 1.32
N THR A 424 1.61 -3.92 0.95
CA THR A 424 1.51 -4.60 -0.35
C THR A 424 1.68 -3.59 -1.48
N GLY A 425 2.44 -3.99 -2.51
CA GLY A 425 2.85 -3.11 -3.61
C GLY A 425 4.18 -2.39 -3.38
N PHE A 426 4.69 -2.35 -2.14
CA PHE A 426 5.94 -1.65 -1.77
C PHE A 426 6.85 -2.46 -0.84
N THR A 427 6.73 -3.79 -0.84
CA THR A 427 7.50 -4.69 0.04
C THR A 427 9.02 -4.68 -0.22
N ASP A 428 9.43 -4.19 -1.39
CA ASP A 428 10.82 -3.95 -1.79
C ASP A 428 11.42 -2.64 -1.21
N MET A 429 10.60 -1.76 -0.64
CA MET A 429 11.06 -0.55 0.06
C MET A 429 11.45 -0.85 1.50
N GLU A 430 12.14 0.08 2.16
CA GLU A 430 12.50 -0.05 3.58
C GLU A 430 11.25 -0.05 4.47
N LEU A 431 11.23 -0.86 5.54
CA LEU A 431 10.07 -0.95 6.44
C LEU A 431 9.68 0.39 7.06
N SER A 432 10.64 1.25 7.43
CA SER A 432 10.30 2.59 7.97
C SER A 432 9.57 3.45 6.94
N THR A 433 9.95 3.36 5.66
CA THR A 433 9.28 4.06 4.57
C THR A 433 7.90 3.47 4.30
N GLN A 434 7.77 2.14 4.26
CA GLN A 434 6.47 1.48 4.10
C GLN A 434 5.48 1.87 5.20
N ILE A 435 5.93 1.89 6.46
CA ILE A 435 5.10 2.25 7.61
C ILE A 435 4.73 3.75 7.58
N LEU A 436 5.65 4.63 7.17
CA LEU A 436 5.33 6.05 6.94
C LEU A 436 4.27 6.21 5.84
N MET A 437 4.40 5.48 4.73
CA MET A 437 3.43 5.51 3.64
C MET A 437 2.06 4.99 4.09
N TYR A 438 2.02 3.92 4.88
CA TYR A 438 0.78 3.43 5.49
C TYR A 438 0.09 4.54 6.29
N ASP A 439 0.81 5.20 7.19
CA ASP A 439 0.23 6.24 8.06
C ASP A 439 -0.17 7.47 7.24
N ALA A 440 0.60 7.83 6.21
CA ALA A 440 0.27 8.93 5.31
C ALA A 440 -1.01 8.65 4.51
N ILE A 441 -1.17 7.43 3.97
CA ILE A 441 -2.43 7.03 3.30
C ILE A 441 -3.58 7.05 4.30
N GLN A 442 -3.40 6.54 5.52
CA GLN A 442 -4.45 6.51 6.56
C GLN A 442 -4.91 7.91 6.98
N LEU A 443 -3.98 8.88 6.99
CA LEU A 443 -4.25 10.28 7.32
C LEU A 443 -4.69 11.13 6.12
N GLY A 444 -4.76 10.55 4.91
CA GLY A 444 -5.16 11.24 3.68
C GLY A 444 -4.09 12.16 3.07
N ILE A 445 -2.83 12.01 3.47
CA ILE A 445 -1.70 12.75 2.90
C ILE A 445 -1.36 12.14 1.53
N SER A 446 -1.33 12.97 0.50
CA SER A 446 -1.01 12.52 -0.85
C SER A 446 0.46 12.11 -0.97
N ILE A 447 0.71 10.97 -1.59
CA ILE A 447 2.07 10.43 -1.78
C ILE A 447 2.41 10.37 -3.26
N LYS A 448 3.59 10.89 -3.62
CA LYS A 448 4.24 10.65 -4.90
C LYS A 448 5.63 10.08 -4.65
N ILE A 449 5.91 8.92 -5.24
CA ILE A 449 7.22 8.29 -5.16
C ILE A 449 8.10 8.91 -6.23
N LEU A 450 9.18 9.57 -5.82
CA LEU A 450 10.14 10.21 -6.73
C LEU A 450 11.26 9.24 -7.12
N ASP A 451 11.73 8.46 -6.15
CA ASP A 451 12.70 7.38 -6.37
C ASP A 451 12.41 6.23 -5.39
N ARG A 452 11.94 5.11 -5.95
CA ARG A 452 11.58 3.92 -5.17
C ARG A 452 12.80 3.23 -4.55
N HIS A 453 13.94 3.25 -5.24
CA HIS A 453 15.16 2.61 -4.75
C HIS A 453 15.83 3.47 -3.68
N ASP A 454 15.92 4.78 -3.89
CA ASP A 454 16.52 5.73 -2.93
C ASP A 454 15.55 6.15 -1.81
N GLN A 455 14.38 5.52 -1.69
CA GLN A 455 13.38 5.76 -0.65
C GLN A 455 12.89 7.22 -0.58
N PHE A 456 12.72 7.86 -1.73
CA PHE A 456 12.46 9.30 -1.85
C PHE A 456 10.98 9.57 -2.17
N LEU A 457 10.31 10.27 -1.26
CA LEU A 457 8.88 10.57 -1.32
C LEU A 457 8.63 12.08 -1.36
N GLU A 458 7.64 12.48 -2.14
CA GLU A 458 6.94 13.76 -2.02
C GLU A 458 5.61 13.50 -1.29
N LEU A 459 5.43 14.13 -0.13
CA LEU A 459 4.21 14.10 0.67
C LEU A 459 3.49 15.44 0.52
N LYS A 460 2.18 15.43 0.31
CA LYS A 460 1.39 16.64 0.08
C LYS A 460 0.06 16.63 0.83
N LEU A 461 -0.24 17.72 1.51
CA LEU A 461 -1.54 17.98 2.16
C LEU A 461 -2.02 19.39 1.81
N GLY A 462 -3.12 19.51 1.07
CA GLY A 462 -3.55 20.79 0.50
C GLY A 462 -2.45 21.40 -0.38
N ASP A 463 -1.99 22.61 -0.04
CA ASP A 463 -0.89 23.28 -0.74
C ASP A 463 0.49 23.03 -0.09
N HIS A 464 0.54 22.36 1.06
CA HIS A 464 1.78 22.08 1.79
C HIS A 464 2.44 20.81 1.22
N VAL A 465 3.71 20.93 0.83
CA VAL A 465 4.53 19.83 0.29
C VAL A 465 5.76 19.65 1.16
N GLU A 466 6.06 18.39 1.50
CA GLU A 466 7.25 17.97 2.23
C GLU A 466 7.96 16.85 1.45
N TYR A 467 9.29 16.92 1.41
CA TYR A 467 10.12 15.87 0.81
C TYR A 467 10.73 15.03 1.92
N VAL A 468 10.53 13.71 1.85
CA VAL A 468 10.99 12.76 2.87
C VAL A 468 11.81 11.66 2.22
N LYS A 469 12.99 11.40 2.78
CA LYS A 469 13.85 10.28 2.39
C LYS A 469 14.01 9.29 3.54
N ASN A 470 14.02 7.98 3.25
CA ASN A 470 14.20 6.90 4.24
C ASN A 470 13.23 6.98 5.44
N GLY A 471 12.04 7.55 5.24
CA GLY A 471 11.01 7.68 6.26
C GLY A 471 11.17 8.84 7.26
N ASN A 472 12.39 9.28 7.58
CA ASN A 472 12.62 10.30 8.63
C ASN A 472 13.66 11.37 8.29
N MET A 473 14.26 11.37 7.10
CA MET A 473 15.10 12.49 6.67
C MET A 473 14.20 13.56 6.03
N THR A 474 14.08 14.70 6.68
CA THR A 474 13.06 15.70 6.36
C THR A 474 13.62 17.12 6.23
N SER A 475 12.77 18.06 5.80
CA SER A 475 13.09 19.50 5.78
C SER A 475 13.38 20.10 7.16
N LYS A 476 13.00 19.41 8.25
CA LYS A 476 13.15 19.89 9.62
C LYS A 476 14.58 19.70 10.15
N ASP A 477 15.33 18.77 9.58
CA ASP A 477 16.74 18.57 9.91
C ASP A 477 17.64 19.50 9.09
N THR A 478 18.68 20.03 9.74
CA THR A 478 19.65 20.87 9.04
C THR A 478 20.70 19.99 8.37
N TYR A 479 21.13 20.37 7.16
CA TYR A 479 22.17 19.63 6.44
C TYR A 479 23.45 19.41 7.27
N ILE A 480 23.83 20.39 8.08
CA ILE A 480 25.03 20.29 8.92
C ILE A 480 24.87 19.27 10.05
N ALA A 481 23.66 19.07 10.60
CA ALA A 481 23.43 18.09 11.65
C ALA A 481 23.70 16.67 11.14
N THR A 482 23.29 16.35 9.91
CA THR A 482 23.60 15.09 9.23
C THR A 482 25.12 14.87 9.13
N LEU A 483 25.86 15.86 8.61
CA LEU A 483 27.33 15.77 8.48
C LEU A 483 28.05 15.65 9.83
N ILE A 484 27.52 16.30 10.87
CA ILE A 484 28.03 16.17 12.23
C ILE A 484 27.88 14.73 12.71
N MET A 485 26.68 14.14 12.58
CA MET A 485 26.36 12.79 13.04
C MET A 485 27.06 11.68 12.26
N GLU A 486 27.24 11.87 10.95
CA GLU A 486 28.01 10.94 10.11
C GLU A 486 29.48 10.84 10.57
N ASN A 487 30.02 11.92 11.13
CA ASN A 487 31.39 11.96 11.65
C ASN A 487 31.43 11.72 13.16
N LYS A 488 31.71 10.47 13.56
CA LYS A 488 31.79 10.04 14.96
C LYS A 488 32.74 10.91 15.80
N THR A 489 33.88 11.34 15.24
CA THR A 489 34.85 12.21 15.94
C THR A 489 34.26 13.60 16.20
N VAL A 490 33.60 14.21 15.21
CA VAL A 490 32.98 15.54 15.35
C VAL A 490 31.81 15.50 16.32
N THR A 491 30.93 14.50 16.20
CA THR A 491 29.83 14.25 17.13
C THR A 491 30.33 14.21 18.57
N LYS A 492 31.33 13.37 18.84
CA LYS A 492 31.91 13.23 20.18
C LYS A 492 32.50 14.53 20.71
N ARG A 493 33.25 15.28 19.88
CA ARG A 493 33.83 16.57 20.29
C ARG A 493 32.76 17.58 20.69
N ILE A 494 31.70 17.71 19.89
CA ILE A 494 30.59 18.64 20.18
C ILE A 494 29.90 18.24 21.48
N LEU A 495 29.60 16.95 21.66
CA LEU A 495 28.95 16.46 22.88
C LEU A 495 29.85 16.65 24.12
N HIS A 496 31.13 16.33 24.01
CA HIS A 496 32.11 16.51 25.08
C HIS A 496 32.24 17.99 25.48
N ASP A 497 32.34 18.90 24.51
CA ASP A 497 32.44 20.35 24.75
C ASP A 497 31.18 20.93 25.42
N LYS A 498 30.04 20.27 25.25
CA LYS A 498 28.77 20.58 25.92
C LYS A 498 28.63 19.91 27.30
N GLY A 499 29.61 19.14 27.72
CA GLY A 499 29.67 18.50 29.03
C GLY A 499 29.00 17.12 29.10
N PHE A 500 28.61 16.54 27.97
CA PHE A 500 28.10 15.17 27.95
C PHE A 500 29.24 14.16 28.09
N ARG A 501 28.96 13.04 28.76
CA ARG A 501 29.90 11.93 28.87
C ARG A 501 29.94 11.15 27.55
N VAL A 502 31.10 11.14 26.90
CA VAL A 502 31.40 10.33 25.70
C VAL A 502 32.66 9.49 25.95
N PRO A 503 32.85 8.35 25.26
CA PRO A 503 34.09 7.58 25.35
C PRO A 503 35.29 8.43 24.91
N LEU A 504 36.31 8.51 25.75
CA LEU A 504 37.54 9.24 25.44
C LEU A 504 38.46 8.35 24.60
N GLY A 505 39.09 8.92 23.58
CA GLY A 505 39.94 8.17 22.66
C GLY A 505 40.60 9.07 21.64
N ASP A 506 41.50 8.47 20.86
CA ASP A 506 42.28 9.15 19.83
C ASP A 506 42.01 8.53 18.45
N GLU A 507 42.07 9.38 17.42
CA GLU A 507 41.95 9.00 16.00
C GLU A 507 43.34 8.78 15.42
N PHE A 508 43.52 7.68 14.68
CA PHE A 508 44.78 7.31 14.07
C PHE A 508 44.61 7.11 12.56
N ASN A 509 45.52 7.70 11.78
CA ASN A 509 45.52 7.65 10.31
C ASN A 509 46.65 6.75 9.76
N SER A 510 47.39 6.07 10.64
CA SER A 510 48.42 5.10 10.26
C SER A 510 48.50 3.99 11.31
N VAL A 511 48.75 2.77 10.84
CA VAL A 511 49.00 1.60 11.72
C VAL A 511 50.14 1.90 12.68
N GLU A 512 51.23 2.49 12.17
CA GLU A 512 52.42 2.78 12.98
C GLU A 512 52.14 3.74 14.15
N ASP A 513 51.34 4.79 13.94
CA ASP A 513 50.99 5.71 15.01
C ASP A 513 50.02 5.08 16.03
N ALA A 514 49.07 4.27 15.56
CA ALA A 514 48.17 3.49 16.42
C ALA A 514 48.94 2.50 17.32
N LEU A 515 49.91 1.76 16.75
CA LEU A 515 50.76 0.82 17.49
C LEU A 515 51.62 1.51 18.55
N ARG A 516 52.10 2.74 18.30
CA ARG A 516 52.82 3.53 19.32
C ARG A 516 51.93 3.91 20.51
N ALA A 517 50.63 4.04 20.29
CA ALA A 517 49.67 4.38 21.34
C ALA A 517 49.32 3.21 22.27
N TYR A 518 49.75 1.98 21.96
CA TYR A 518 49.46 0.77 22.76
C TYR A 518 49.62 0.99 24.28
N LYS A 519 50.71 1.63 24.71
CA LYS A 519 51.00 1.85 26.14
C LYS A 519 49.97 2.71 26.87
N LEU A 520 49.19 3.52 26.15
CA LEU A 520 48.12 4.33 26.71
C LEU A 520 46.90 3.47 27.08
N PHE A 521 46.65 2.39 26.34
CA PHE A 521 45.44 1.57 26.45
C PHE A 521 45.66 0.19 27.07
N ALA A 522 46.90 -0.31 27.06
CA ALA A 522 47.23 -1.70 27.42
C ALA A 522 46.72 -2.19 28.79
N LYS A 523 46.43 -1.28 29.73
CA LYS A 523 46.00 -1.60 31.11
C LYS A 523 44.57 -1.19 31.42
N THR A 524 43.85 -0.65 30.45
CA THR A 524 42.48 -0.17 30.62
C THR A 524 41.57 -0.88 29.63
N PRO A 525 40.26 -0.97 29.90
CA PRO A 525 39.31 -1.45 28.91
C PRO A 525 39.28 -0.50 27.70
N PHE A 526 39.38 -1.03 26.47
CA PHE A 526 39.35 -0.22 25.26
C PHE A 526 38.69 -0.94 24.08
N VAL A 527 38.30 -0.15 23.07
CA VAL A 527 37.72 -0.60 21.81
C VAL A 527 38.58 -0.05 20.67
N VAL A 528 38.91 -0.91 19.72
CA VAL A 528 39.49 -0.52 18.42
C VAL A 528 38.39 -0.64 17.38
N LYS A 529 38.09 0.44 16.67
CA LYS A 529 37.06 0.44 15.64
C LYS A 529 37.42 1.35 14.47
N PRO A 530 36.95 1.05 13.25
CA PRO A 530 37.16 1.94 12.12
C PRO A 530 36.32 3.23 12.25
N LYS A 531 36.71 4.31 11.57
CA LYS A 531 36.01 5.60 11.65
C LYS A 531 34.62 5.54 11.01
N THR A 532 34.52 4.86 9.87
CA THR A 532 33.31 4.81 9.04
C THR A 532 32.98 3.35 8.71
N THR A 533 32.32 2.63 9.63
CA THR A 533 31.83 1.28 9.32
C THR A 533 30.42 1.02 9.85
N ASN A 534 29.77 0.09 9.15
CA ASN A 534 28.46 -0.47 9.48
C ASN A 534 28.62 -1.93 9.94
N TYR A 535 27.61 -2.45 10.64
CA TYR A 535 27.47 -3.88 11.03
C TYR A 535 28.55 -4.45 11.96
N GLY A 536 29.43 -3.62 12.52
CA GLY A 536 30.46 -4.06 13.45
C GLY A 536 31.68 -4.73 12.81
N LEU A 537 31.84 -4.61 11.49
CA LEU A 537 33.05 -5.04 10.79
C LEU A 537 34.25 -4.22 11.26
N GLY A 538 35.36 -4.90 11.51
CA GLY A 538 36.59 -4.28 11.98
C GLY A 538 36.60 -3.85 13.46
N ILE A 539 35.57 -4.16 14.25
CA ILE A 539 35.50 -3.76 15.67
C ILE A 539 36.10 -4.84 16.57
N SER A 540 37.04 -4.46 17.43
CA SER A 540 37.65 -5.32 18.46
C SER A 540 37.46 -4.72 19.84
N ILE A 541 36.95 -5.50 20.79
CA ILE A 541 36.62 -5.06 22.16
C ILE A 541 37.51 -5.78 23.16
N PHE A 542 38.18 -5.03 24.03
CA PHE A 542 39.05 -5.56 25.08
C PHE A 542 38.60 -5.07 26.46
N LYS A 543 37.91 -5.93 27.21
CA LYS A 543 37.31 -5.60 28.51
C LYS A 543 38.33 -5.53 29.66
N ASP A 544 39.45 -6.26 29.55
CA ASP A 544 40.48 -6.35 30.59
C ASP A 544 41.84 -5.78 30.14
N GLY A 545 41.87 -5.04 29.03
CA GLY A 545 43.09 -4.71 28.30
C GLY A 545 43.53 -5.84 27.35
N ALA A 546 44.67 -5.65 26.68
CA ALA A 546 45.16 -6.59 25.67
C ALA A 546 46.69 -6.70 25.69
N GLY A 547 47.22 -7.83 25.25
CA GLY A 547 48.62 -7.96 24.89
C GLY A 547 48.95 -7.17 23.62
N TYR A 548 50.23 -6.94 23.35
CA TYR A 548 50.65 -6.19 22.17
C TYR A 548 50.26 -6.89 20.86
N GLU A 549 50.38 -8.22 20.80
CA GLU A 549 50.04 -9.00 19.60
C GLU A 549 48.55 -8.91 19.27
N ASP A 550 47.67 -9.08 20.28
CA ASP A 550 46.21 -8.95 20.10
C ASP A 550 45.82 -7.52 19.71
N PHE A 551 46.47 -6.51 20.32
CA PHE A 551 46.27 -5.10 19.97
C PHE A 551 46.70 -4.81 18.53
N GLU A 552 47.85 -5.32 18.10
CA GLU A 552 48.36 -5.14 16.74
C GLU A 552 47.44 -5.79 15.72
N GLN A 553 46.94 -6.99 16.01
CA GLN A 553 45.96 -7.66 15.17
C GLN A 553 44.67 -6.86 15.07
N ALA A 554 44.13 -6.37 16.18
CA ALA A 554 42.93 -5.53 16.19
C ALA A 554 43.10 -4.25 15.37
N VAL A 555 44.24 -3.56 15.51
CA VAL A 555 44.58 -2.37 14.72
C VAL A 555 44.60 -2.68 13.23
N ASN A 556 45.26 -3.77 12.82
CA ASN A 556 45.32 -4.16 11.42
C ASN A 556 43.94 -4.50 10.87
N ILE A 557 43.14 -5.30 11.59
CA ILE A 557 41.76 -5.63 11.22
C ILE A 557 40.92 -4.36 11.03
N SER A 558 41.05 -3.36 11.91
CA SER A 558 40.31 -2.10 11.73
C SER A 558 40.79 -1.27 10.54
N PHE A 559 42.09 -1.27 10.23
CA PHE A 559 42.66 -0.55 9.08
C PHE A 559 42.40 -1.24 7.74
N ASP A 560 42.16 -2.55 7.74
CA ASP A 560 41.69 -3.27 6.54
C ASP A 560 40.29 -2.78 6.11
N GLU A 561 39.51 -2.21 7.04
CA GLU A 561 38.16 -1.71 6.80
C GLU A 561 38.09 -0.19 6.55
N ASP A 562 38.97 0.63 7.13
CA ASP A 562 38.98 2.09 6.94
C ASP A 562 40.41 2.65 6.93
N SER A 563 40.62 3.70 6.13
CA SER A 563 41.85 4.51 6.13
C SER A 563 42.23 5.16 7.47
N SER A 564 41.29 5.20 8.41
CA SER A 564 41.41 5.80 9.73
C SER A 564 40.63 5.00 10.78
N ILE A 565 41.21 4.88 11.98
CA ILE A 565 40.61 4.12 13.08
C ILE A 565 40.52 4.96 14.35
N LEU A 566 39.67 4.55 15.27
CA LEU A 566 39.50 5.09 16.61
C LEU A 566 39.91 4.04 17.63
N ILE A 567 40.73 4.45 18.60
CA ILE A 567 41.02 3.66 19.81
C ILE A 567 40.48 4.45 20.98
N GLU A 568 39.47 3.88 21.65
CA GLU A 568 38.70 4.58 22.66
C GLU A 568 38.44 3.72 23.90
N GLU A 569 38.13 4.39 25.00
CA GLU A 569 37.66 3.78 26.24
C GLU A 569 36.46 2.86 25.99
N PHE A 570 36.49 1.67 26.57
CA PHE A 570 35.33 0.80 26.64
C PHE A 570 34.43 1.24 27.80
N LEU A 571 33.18 1.59 27.49
CA LEU A 571 32.15 1.87 28.50
C LEU A 571 31.38 0.58 28.82
N SER A 572 31.39 0.20 30.09
CA SER A 572 30.57 -0.91 30.58
C SER A 572 29.14 -0.45 30.88
N GLY A 573 28.18 -1.33 30.64
CA GLY A 573 26.78 -1.13 30.98
C GLY A 573 25.87 -1.69 29.90
N THR A 574 24.58 -1.36 30.01
CA THR A 574 23.55 -1.80 29.08
C THR A 574 23.30 -0.73 28.02
N GLU A 575 23.20 -1.14 26.75
CA GLU A 575 22.99 -0.23 25.63
C GLU A 575 21.50 0.03 25.37
N TYR A 576 21.14 1.31 25.35
CA TYR A 576 19.79 1.81 25.10
C TYR A 576 19.77 2.76 23.92
N ARG A 577 18.89 2.51 22.95
CA ARG A 577 18.61 3.37 21.81
C ARG A 577 17.40 4.26 22.11
N PHE A 578 17.64 5.55 22.22
CA PHE A 578 16.61 6.57 22.40
C PHE A 578 16.23 7.16 21.04
N PHE A 579 14.95 7.21 20.72
CA PHE A 579 14.42 7.94 19.57
C PHE A 579 13.94 9.32 20.02
N VAL A 580 14.58 10.36 19.50
CA VAL A 580 14.27 11.76 19.80
C VAL A 580 13.59 12.39 18.59
N LEU A 581 12.44 13.03 18.84
CA LEU A 581 11.74 13.90 17.92
C LEU A 581 11.59 15.28 18.57
N GLN A 582 12.12 16.31 17.92
CA GLN A 582 12.24 17.67 18.45
C GLN A 582 13.03 17.73 19.77
N ASP A 583 12.34 17.96 20.89
CA ASP A 583 12.86 18.07 22.24
C ASP A 583 12.36 16.93 23.16
N LYS A 584 11.76 15.89 22.57
CA LYS A 584 11.14 14.78 23.30
C LYS A 584 11.70 13.43 22.87
N VAL A 585 11.92 12.57 23.85
CA VAL A 585 12.14 11.14 23.61
C VAL A 585 10.78 10.47 23.47
N LEU A 586 10.52 9.90 22.30
CA LEU A 586 9.25 9.21 22.01
C LEU A 586 9.32 7.70 22.28
N ALA A 587 10.52 7.12 22.15
CA ALA A 587 10.73 5.71 22.41
C ALA A 587 12.15 5.46 22.93
N VAL A 588 12.30 4.43 23.77
CA VAL A 588 13.59 3.90 24.20
C VAL A 588 13.58 2.38 24.06
N MET A 589 14.60 1.85 23.41
CA MET A 589 14.76 0.44 23.14
C MET A 589 16.01 -0.10 23.79
N LEU A 590 15.85 -1.16 24.58
CA LEU A 590 16.93 -2.03 24.99
C LEU A 590 17.25 -2.99 23.85
N ARG A 591 18.53 -3.06 23.48
CA ARG A 591 19.03 -4.02 22.48
C ARG A 591 19.73 -5.17 23.19
N VAL A 592 19.23 -6.39 22.98
CA VAL A 592 19.81 -7.60 23.56
C VAL A 592 20.47 -8.43 22.46
N PRO A 593 21.69 -8.94 22.65
CA PRO A 593 22.32 -9.85 21.69
C PRO A 593 21.45 -11.06 21.39
N ALA A 594 21.64 -11.67 20.21
CA ALA A 594 20.91 -12.88 19.82
C ALA A 594 21.03 -13.94 20.93
N ASN A 595 19.91 -14.52 21.34
CA ASN A 595 19.85 -15.38 22.52
C ASN A 595 18.68 -16.36 22.45
N VAL A 596 18.73 -17.38 23.30
CA VAL A 596 17.59 -18.25 23.64
C VAL A 596 17.50 -18.43 25.15
N THR A 597 16.30 -18.69 25.65
CA THR A 597 16.07 -19.06 27.06
C THR A 597 15.81 -20.55 27.15
N GLY A 598 16.58 -21.24 27.99
CA GLY A 598 16.40 -22.66 28.26
C GLY A 598 15.08 -22.96 28.95
N ASP A 599 14.50 -24.10 28.61
CA ASP A 599 13.31 -24.67 29.26
C ASP A 599 13.61 -26.02 29.94
N GLY A 600 14.89 -26.40 29.99
CA GLY A 600 15.35 -27.68 30.53
C GLY A 600 14.98 -28.91 29.69
N ILE A 601 14.39 -28.75 28.51
CA ILE A 601 13.86 -29.85 27.67
C ILE A 601 14.47 -29.80 26.27
N HIS A 602 14.44 -28.65 25.61
CA HIS A 602 14.84 -28.50 24.21
C HIS A 602 16.31 -28.12 24.08
N THR A 603 16.93 -28.60 22.99
CA THR A 603 18.28 -28.19 22.62
C THR A 603 18.32 -26.73 22.18
N ILE A 604 19.49 -26.09 22.24
CA ILE A 604 19.69 -24.72 21.72
C ILE A 604 19.22 -24.61 20.27
N LYS A 605 19.50 -25.60 19.43
CA LYS A 605 19.04 -25.64 18.05
C LYS A 605 17.51 -25.62 17.92
N GLU A 606 16.81 -26.39 18.75
CA GLU A 606 15.34 -26.44 18.77
C GLU A 606 14.76 -25.13 19.30
N LEU A 607 15.34 -24.55 20.36
CA LEU A 607 14.93 -23.25 20.91
C LEU A 607 15.10 -22.12 19.89
N VAL A 608 16.19 -22.13 19.12
CA VAL A 608 16.39 -21.16 18.02
C VAL A 608 15.35 -21.37 16.92
N THR A 609 15.06 -22.62 16.57
CA THR A 609 14.03 -22.95 15.58
C THR A 609 12.66 -22.43 16.04
N GLU A 610 12.31 -22.60 17.31
CA GLU A 610 11.07 -22.09 17.89
C GLU A 610 11.03 -20.56 17.91
N LYS A 611 12.10 -19.90 18.36
CA LYS A 611 12.18 -18.43 18.40
C LYS A 611 12.09 -17.81 17.00
N ASN A 612 12.60 -18.50 15.98
CA ASN A 612 12.52 -18.12 14.57
C ASN A 612 11.14 -18.35 13.93
N ARG A 613 10.17 -18.97 14.62
CA ARG A 613 8.77 -19.07 14.15
C ARG A 613 7.97 -17.79 14.36
N ASP A 614 8.52 -16.81 15.09
CA ASP A 614 7.91 -15.50 15.26
C ASP A 614 7.71 -14.84 13.88
N PRO A 615 6.49 -14.40 13.50
CA PRO A 615 6.21 -13.80 12.20
C PRO A 615 6.93 -12.46 11.98
N LEU A 616 7.49 -11.85 13.03
CA LEU A 616 8.35 -10.66 12.92
C LEU A 616 9.78 -11.00 12.47
N ARG A 617 10.18 -12.28 12.45
CA ARG A 617 11.52 -12.72 12.03
C ARG A 617 11.53 -13.18 10.58
N GLY A 618 12.54 -12.71 9.85
CA GLY A 618 12.76 -12.99 8.44
C GLY A 618 14.19 -12.67 8.03
N THR A 619 14.41 -12.35 6.76
CA THR A 619 15.73 -12.08 6.19
C THR A 619 15.77 -10.71 5.49
N ASP A 620 16.98 -10.25 5.22
CA ASP A 620 17.28 -9.12 4.33
C ASP A 620 16.62 -7.79 4.77
N HIS A 621 16.41 -7.59 6.07
CA HIS A 621 15.77 -6.41 6.65
C HIS A 621 14.35 -6.15 6.10
N ARG A 622 13.70 -7.19 5.58
CA ARG A 622 12.31 -7.18 5.09
C ARG A 622 11.29 -7.39 6.20
N THR A 623 11.76 -7.81 7.37
CA THR A 623 10.97 -8.03 8.57
C THR A 623 11.54 -7.23 9.74
N PRO A 624 10.75 -6.90 10.77
CA PRO A 624 11.24 -6.09 11.89
C PRO A 624 12.40 -6.70 12.67
N LEU A 625 12.48 -8.03 12.72
CA LEU A 625 13.54 -8.80 13.35
C LEU A 625 14.22 -9.70 12.31
N GLU A 626 15.50 -10.00 12.51
CA GLU A 626 16.20 -11.01 11.72
C GLU A 626 16.08 -12.40 12.33
N LEU A 627 16.12 -13.41 11.46
CA LEU A 627 16.30 -14.79 11.89
C LEU A 627 17.64 -14.96 12.62
N ILE A 628 17.60 -15.69 13.72
CA ILE A 628 18.81 -16.13 14.42
C ILE A 628 19.46 -17.24 13.58
N GLN A 629 20.67 -16.97 13.09
CA GLN A 629 21.47 -17.96 12.36
C GLN A 629 22.35 -18.76 13.31
N LEU A 630 22.69 -19.99 12.93
CA LEU A 630 23.63 -20.86 13.66
C LEU A 630 24.89 -21.07 12.83
N GLY A 631 25.56 -19.97 12.50
CA GLY A 631 26.80 -19.95 11.73
C GLY A 631 28.04 -20.18 12.59
N GLU A 632 29.22 -19.99 11.99
CA GLU A 632 30.50 -20.24 12.66
C GLU A 632 30.71 -19.35 13.90
N LEU A 633 30.28 -18.08 13.82
CA LEU A 633 30.42 -17.12 14.91
C LEU A 633 29.51 -17.47 16.09
N GLU A 634 28.26 -17.88 15.85
CA GLU A 634 27.36 -18.32 16.93
C GLU A 634 27.85 -19.60 17.59
N ILE A 635 28.35 -20.57 16.80
CA ILE A 635 28.94 -21.80 17.34
C ILE A 635 30.17 -21.49 18.21
N LEU A 636 31.00 -20.53 17.80
CA LEU A 636 32.15 -20.11 18.59
C LEU A 636 31.71 -19.46 19.92
N MET A 637 30.69 -18.62 19.88
CA MET A 637 30.13 -17.97 21.07
C MET A 637 29.55 -18.99 22.05
N LEU A 638 28.84 -20.00 21.55
CA LEU A 638 28.34 -21.11 22.37
C LEU A 638 29.47 -21.89 23.02
N LYS A 639 30.51 -22.22 22.26
CA LYS A 639 31.69 -22.94 22.77
C LYS A 639 32.39 -22.14 23.87
N GLY A 640 32.47 -20.82 23.74
CA GLY A 640 33.02 -19.93 24.76
C GLY A 640 32.25 -19.98 26.09
N GLN A 641 30.95 -20.25 26.05
CA GLN A 641 30.08 -20.43 27.21
C GLN A 641 30.00 -21.89 27.70
N GLY A 642 30.71 -22.83 27.04
CA GLY A 642 30.69 -24.26 27.38
C GLY A 642 29.51 -25.03 26.76
N TYR A 643 28.79 -24.43 25.81
CA TYR A 643 27.64 -25.02 25.13
C TYR A 643 27.98 -25.54 23.73
N GLN A 644 27.14 -26.47 23.26
CA GLN A 644 27.08 -26.95 21.88
C GLN A 644 25.63 -26.85 21.39
N LEU A 645 25.40 -26.96 20.08
CA LEU A 645 24.06 -26.81 19.48
C LEU A 645 23.01 -27.79 20.04
N ASP A 646 23.44 -28.98 20.44
CA ASP A 646 22.64 -30.07 21.02
C ASP A 646 22.60 -30.04 22.56
N SER A 647 23.21 -29.03 23.18
CA SER A 647 23.09 -28.82 24.62
C SER A 647 21.68 -28.35 24.98
N ILE A 648 21.19 -28.79 26.14
CA ILE A 648 19.92 -28.39 26.73
C ILE A 648 20.24 -27.42 27.87
N PRO A 649 19.99 -26.10 27.72
CA PRO A 649 20.23 -25.14 28.79
C PRO A 649 19.21 -25.35 29.93
N ALA A 650 19.58 -24.96 31.15
CA ALA A 650 18.69 -25.09 32.29
C ALA A 650 17.44 -24.20 32.13
N ASP A 651 16.34 -24.57 32.79
CA ASP A 651 15.12 -23.78 32.79
C ASP A 651 15.38 -22.35 33.31
N GLY A 652 15.04 -21.35 32.49
CA GLY A 652 15.26 -19.93 32.75
C GLY A 652 16.68 -19.42 32.45
N GLU A 653 17.61 -20.26 32.01
CA GLU A 653 18.96 -19.84 31.66
C GLU A 653 19.00 -19.16 30.29
N ILE A 654 19.61 -17.97 30.19
CA ILE A 654 19.79 -17.27 28.92
C ILE A 654 21.14 -17.65 28.33
N VAL A 655 21.11 -18.20 27.11
CA VAL A 655 22.32 -18.51 26.33
C VAL A 655 22.44 -17.50 25.20
N TYR A 656 23.57 -16.79 25.15
CA TYR A 656 23.84 -15.81 24.10
C TYR A 656 24.51 -16.49 22.90
N LEU A 657 24.10 -16.09 21.70
CA LEU A 657 24.60 -16.57 20.41
C LEU A 657 25.51 -15.54 19.75
N ARG A 658 25.40 -14.27 20.15
CA ARG A 658 26.23 -13.17 19.68
C ARG A 658 26.73 -12.34 20.86
N GLU A 659 27.85 -11.63 20.66
CA GLU A 659 28.34 -10.65 21.61
C GLU A 659 27.77 -9.24 21.34
N ASN A 660 27.48 -8.91 20.08
CA ASN A 660 26.85 -7.64 19.72
C ASN A 660 25.33 -7.69 19.90
N SER A 661 24.76 -6.56 20.27
CA SER A 661 23.33 -6.34 20.55
C SER A 661 22.50 -6.06 19.28
N ASN A 662 23.06 -6.27 18.08
CA ASN A 662 22.44 -5.85 16.84
C ASN A 662 21.21 -6.72 16.49
N VAL A 663 20.08 -6.05 16.21
CA VAL A 663 18.88 -6.70 15.69
C VAL A 663 19.16 -7.36 14.34
N SER A 664 20.05 -6.77 13.53
CA SER A 664 20.50 -7.31 12.24
C SER A 664 21.21 -8.67 12.31
N THR A 665 21.62 -9.11 13.51
CA THR A 665 22.25 -10.41 13.75
C THR A 665 21.36 -11.34 14.57
N GLY A 666 20.05 -11.09 14.58
CA GLY A 666 19.06 -11.88 15.32
C GLY A 666 18.85 -11.44 16.77
N GLY A 667 19.40 -10.28 17.17
CA GLY A 667 19.16 -9.68 18.48
C GLY A 667 17.70 -9.31 18.73
N ASP A 668 17.37 -9.09 19.99
CA ASP A 668 16.00 -8.73 20.40
C ASP A 668 15.89 -7.22 20.63
N SER A 669 14.84 -6.60 20.09
CA SER A 669 14.43 -5.23 20.39
C SER A 669 13.38 -5.22 21.50
N ILE A 670 13.68 -4.58 22.63
CA ILE A 670 12.77 -4.52 23.78
C ILE A 670 12.39 -3.06 24.08
N ASP A 671 11.11 -2.73 24.00
CA ASP A 671 10.61 -1.41 24.43
C ASP A 671 10.73 -1.27 25.95
N VAL A 672 11.43 -0.22 26.37
CA VAL A 672 11.65 0.14 27.78
C VAL A 672 11.33 1.60 28.04
N THR A 673 10.62 2.27 27.12
CA THR A 673 10.33 3.72 27.16
C THR A 673 9.79 4.19 28.51
N ASP A 674 8.85 3.45 29.10
CA ASP A 674 8.20 3.82 30.36
C ASP A 674 9.02 3.44 31.60
N GLN A 675 10.07 2.63 31.44
CA GLN A 675 10.97 2.20 32.51
C GLN A 675 12.15 3.15 32.70
N ILE A 676 12.49 3.92 31.65
CA ILE A 676 13.60 4.86 31.67
C ILE A 676 13.16 6.18 32.32
N SER A 677 13.96 6.67 33.28
CA SER A 677 13.68 7.92 33.98
C SER A 677 13.72 9.13 33.04
N GLU A 678 12.94 10.16 33.38
CA GLU A 678 12.91 11.42 32.63
C GLU A 678 14.28 12.14 32.63
N GLU A 679 15.15 11.86 33.60
CA GLU A 679 16.51 12.41 33.62
C GLU A 679 17.34 11.91 32.44
N TYR A 680 17.33 10.59 32.17
CA TYR A 680 18.04 10.02 31.01
C TYR A 680 17.41 10.44 29.69
N LYS A 681 16.07 10.51 29.63
CA LYS A 681 15.38 11.03 28.43
C LYS A 681 15.77 12.48 28.14
N LYS A 682 15.90 13.29 29.18
CA LYS A 682 16.37 14.67 29.06
C LYS A 682 17.81 14.74 28.56
N ILE A 683 18.71 13.90 29.06
CA ILE A 683 20.09 13.81 28.54
C ILE A 683 20.09 13.50 27.03
N ALA A 684 19.31 12.51 26.60
CA ALA A 684 19.18 12.14 25.19
C ALA A 684 18.67 13.31 24.33
N ALA A 685 17.59 13.96 24.75
CA ALA A 685 17.01 15.10 24.04
C ALA A 685 17.97 16.31 23.98
N ASP A 686 18.61 16.66 25.09
CA ASP A 686 19.57 17.76 25.15
C ASP A 686 20.82 17.49 24.28
N ALA A 687 21.28 16.23 24.23
CA ALA A 687 22.39 15.82 23.39
C ALA A 687 22.05 15.92 21.89
N VAL A 688 20.86 15.46 21.48
CA VAL A 688 20.37 15.62 20.10
C VAL A 688 20.23 17.10 19.73
N ALA A 689 19.69 17.92 20.64
CA ALA A 689 19.61 19.37 20.44
C ALA A 689 21.00 20.02 20.30
N ALA A 690 22.01 19.54 21.03
CA ALA A 690 23.39 20.03 20.91
C ALA A 690 24.02 19.74 19.54
N LEU A 691 23.61 18.65 18.88
CA LEU A 691 24.03 18.30 17.52
C LEU A 691 23.23 19.05 16.44
N GLY A 692 22.17 19.76 16.82
CA GLY A 692 21.34 20.55 15.90
C GLY A 692 20.35 19.71 15.07
N ALA A 693 20.14 18.45 15.44
CA ALA A 693 19.17 17.55 14.81
C ALA A 693 17.77 17.75 15.39
N LYS A 694 16.74 17.41 14.60
CA LYS A 694 15.34 17.35 15.04
C LYS A 694 14.85 15.94 15.14
N ILE A 695 15.35 15.04 14.30
CA ILE A 695 15.04 13.62 14.35
C ILE A 695 16.36 12.87 14.50
N SER A 696 16.51 12.09 15.57
CA SER A 696 17.75 11.34 15.78
C SER A 696 17.54 10.14 16.70
N GLY A 697 18.29 9.08 16.43
CA GLY A 697 18.46 7.96 17.35
C GLY A 697 19.77 8.11 18.10
N ILE A 698 19.74 8.21 19.41
CA ILE A 698 20.95 8.35 20.24
C ILE A 698 21.15 7.14 21.15
N ASP A 699 22.38 6.62 21.17
CA ASP A 699 22.77 5.46 21.96
C ASP A 699 23.45 5.88 23.25
N LEU A 700 22.88 5.46 24.36
CA LEU A 700 23.46 5.60 25.69
C LEU A 700 23.79 4.22 26.24
N ILE A 701 24.97 4.08 26.84
CA ILE A 701 25.28 3.00 27.76
C ILE A 701 24.96 3.48 29.17
N ILE A 702 24.13 2.72 29.88
CA ILE A 702 23.71 2.98 31.26
C ILE A 702 23.90 1.68 32.05
N ASP A 703 24.71 1.73 33.10
CA ASP A 703 25.03 0.54 33.91
C ASP A 703 23.91 0.23 34.90
N ASP A 704 23.38 1.27 35.56
CA ASP A 704 22.32 1.16 36.55
C ASP A 704 21.28 2.27 36.34
N LEU A 705 20.06 1.87 36.00
CA LEU A 705 18.92 2.79 35.77
C LEU A 705 18.47 3.50 37.04
N ASP A 706 18.79 2.96 38.23
CA ASP A 706 18.42 3.56 39.52
C ASP A 706 19.39 4.67 39.95
N VAL A 707 20.54 4.80 39.30
CA VAL A 707 21.49 5.89 39.54
C VAL A 707 20.99 7.16 38.83
N PRO A 708 20.94 8.33 39.50
CA PRO A 708 20.58 9.59 38.84
C PRO A 708 21.56 9.97 37.73
N ALA A 709 21.04 10.47 36.60
CA ALA A 709 21.84 10.76 35.40
C ALA A 709 22.91 11.85 35.63
N ALA A 710 22.73 12.69 36.66
CA ALA A 710 23.69 13.71 37.07
C ALA A 710 24.98 13.15 37.71
N ASN A 711 24.99 11.88 38.13
CA ASN A 711 26.16 11.27 38.74
C ASN A 711 27.28 11.06 37.69
N PRO A 712 28.53 11.47 37.96
CA PRO A 712 29.64 11.21 37.05
C PRO A 712 29.78 9.72 36.71
N GLY A 713 29.60 9.38 35.43
CA GLY A 713 29.68 8.00 34.93
C GLY A 713 28.37 7.22 34.96
N ALA A 714 27.23 7.84 35.32
CA ALA A 714 25.91 7.19 35.25
C ALA A 714 25.53 6.74 33.83
N TYR A 715 25.99 7.48 32.83
CA TYR A 715 25.79 7.14 31.43
C TYR A 715 27.04 7.47 30.61
N GLY A 716 27.09 6.97 29.37
CA GLY A 716 27.90 7.54 28.31
C GLY A 716 27.23 7.43 26.96
N ILE A 717 27.36 8.47 26.14
CA ILE A 717 26.81 8.53 24.78
C ILE A 717 27.81 7.89 23.82
N ILE A 718 27.37 6.84 23.13
CA ILE A 718 28.21 6.06 22.21
C ILE A 718 28.12 6.60 20.79
N GLU A 719 26.90 6.84 20.33
CA GLU A 719 26.61 7.17 18.94
C GLU A 719 25.33 8.00 18.82
N ALA A 720 25.27 8.85 17.80
CA ALA A 720 24.05 9.54 17.38
C ALA A 720 23.84 9.26 15.88
N ASN A 721 22.62 8.87 15.51
CA ASN A 721 22.24 8.49 14.15
C ASN A 721 21.22 9.48 13.61
N PHE A 722 21.48 9.99 12.40
CA PHE A 722 20.62 10.96 11.72
C PHE A 722 19.47 10.32 10.96
N ASN A 723 19.56 9.02 10.66
CA ASN A 723 18.49 8.22 10.05
C ASN A 723 18.17 7.01 10.94
N PRO A 724 17.50 7.24 12.09
CA PRO A 724 17.16 6.15 13.01
C PRO A 724 16.08 5.22 12.47
N SER A 725 16.32 3.91 12.50
CA SER A 725 15.29 2.93 12.10
C SER A 725 14.07 2.99 13.02
N MET A 726 12.93 3.44 12.49
CA MET A 726 11.68 3.56 13.25
C MET A 726 11.00 2.21 13.47
N TYR A 727 11.07 1.33 12.46
CA TYR A 727 10.35 0.03 12.47
C TYR A 727 10.68 -0.83 13.69
N MET A 728 11.91 -0.75 14.22
CA MET A 728 12.33 -1.52 15.40
C MET A 728 11.63 -1.07 16.69
N HIS A 729 11.23 0.21 16.79
CA HIS A 729 10.43 0.73 17.88
C HIS A 729 8.92 0.47 17.68
N ILE A 730 8.49 0.37 16.41
CA ILE A 730 7.09 0.10 16.06
C ILE A 730 6.75 -1.38 16.29
N TYR A 731 7.64 -2.30 15.94
CA TYR A 731 7.46 -3.74 16.12
C TYR A 731 8.60 -4.31 16.97
N PRO A 732 8.62 -4.02 18.29
CA PRO A 732 9.62 -4.61 19.17
C PRO A 732 9.34 -6.11 19.36
N TYR A 733 10.40 -6.89 19.58
CA TYR A 733 10.26 -8.29 20.01
C TYR A 733 9.45 -8.40 21.31
N LYS A 734 9.67 -7.47 22.24
CA LYS A 734 8.96 -7.42 23.52
C LYS A 734 8.69 -5.98 23.96
N GLY A 735 7.55 -5.76 24.61
CA GLY A 735 7.15 -4.45 25.15
C GLY A 735 6.08 -3.79 24.29
N THR A 736 5.92 -2.48 24.43
CA THR A 736 4.83 -1.74 23.77
C THR A 736 5.30 -1.16 22.44
N SER A 737 4.50 -1.34 21.40
CA SER A 737 4.68 -0.69 20.09
C SER A 737 4.64 0.83 20.24
N ARG A 738 5.62 1.54 19.65
CA ARG A 738 5.67 3.01 19.59
C ARG A 738 5.58 3.46 18.13
N ARG A 739 4.44 4.02 17.71
CA ARG A 739 4.15 4.39 16.31
C ARG A 739 4.76 5.75 15.91
N LEU A 740 6.08 5.76 15.79
CA LEU A 740 6.87 6.99 15.55
C LEU A 740 6.58 7.70 14.23
N THR A 741 6.15 6.96 13.20
CA THR A 741 5.86 7.51 11.87
C THR A 741 4.68 8.48 11.88
N THR A 742 3.65 8.22 12.69
CA THR A 742 2.55 9.16 12.90
C THR A 742 3.03 10.45 13.56
N ASP A 743 3.93 10.35 14.55
CA ASP A 743 4.54 11.53 15.19
C ASP A 743 5.35 12.37 14.20
N VAL A 744 6.12 11.71 13.32
CA VAL A 744 6.85 12.39 12.23
C VAL A 744 5.89 13.10 11.29
N LEU A 745 4.80 12.45 10.85
CA LEU A 745 3.82 13.08 9.95
C LEU A 745 3.12 14.28 10.60
N HIS A 746 2.72 14.21 11.87
CA HIS A 746 2.17 15.37 12.58
C HIS A 746 3.18 16.50 12.75
N TYR A 747 4.48 16.19 12.87
CA TYR A 747 5.50 17.22 12.89
C TYR A 747 5.68 17.90 11.53
N LEU A 748 5.57 17.13 10.44
CA LEU A 748 5.64 17.65 9.08
C LEU A 748 4.41 18.47 8.71
N PHE A 749 3.22 18.02 9.12
CA PHE A 749 1.93 18.64 8.81
C PHE A 749 1.15 18.97 10.09
N PRO A 750 1.50 20.06 10.81
CA PRO A 750 0.79 20.47 12.02
C PRO A 750 -0.69 20.79 11.83
N GLU A 751 -1.13 20.99 10.59
CA GLU A 751 -2.53 21.19 10.19
C GLU A 751 -3.37 19.91 10.19
N LEU A 752 -2.76 18.72 10.35
CA LEU A 752 -3.47 17.47 10.64
C LEU A 752 -4.06 17.55 12.06
N THR A 753 -5.32 17.97 12.15
CA THR A 753 -6.08 18.10 13.41
C THR A 753 -6.91 16.88 13.75
#